data_AF-A0A1B1YHE1-F1
#
_entry.id   AF-A0A1B1YHE1-F1
#
_cell.length_a   1.000
_cell.length_b   1.000
_cell.length_c   1.000
_cell.angle_alpha   90.00
_cell.angle_beta   90.00
_cell.angle_gamma   90.00
#
_symmetry.space_group_name_H-M   'P 1'
#
loop_
_entity.id
_entity.type
_entity.pdbx_description
1 polymer ?
#
loop_
_entity_poly.entity_id
_entity_poly.type
_entity_poly.pdbx_seq_one_letter_code
_entity_poly.pdbx_strand_id
1 'polypeptide(L)'
;MVKIQKLTFSLLIMLFVIPYLCTVSKSSHEAEAGYFKDLVIGEKPDDAGMYITSRGGWRLIEFWHYSGGYWKATISTDGNDFKELIIKDNEAENGRWTDVNFLTKKIYENKFILEYKIYHPKEVLDALTSGAIITPVMNIDTETLKYFDEYTIPSKFFNFLKLPIKLSNDLPEKPECKIYNEYLIVRALPRLNCIENTYIQKNLNFYYPYDIPLIQTGFGSLGYAMFYNNKAEKPGTKAGVAYSPDPFYGSRYTIPFHMIEDISGKLKENFLVTVKEDTERIDEKSEILNIGHGTFANAGAISIRFWYPIRIDYYAQFPTTVTPTPTPSPTLPPPPPERNRDITENLTPVVNSSMDEEAAAVIAADDRGNEKFDVVKGIPVRENLYVNIKTREYLYDLTFTKHSYTDTETVYVRKTYHLSWREDHGRYETTYCGSGTFYHIRGTYCEDSDGDGINDTCPGHKYSGCVDSDGDGEKDSCPGHDTWVSNWVDMSDTVVVYSEPYTLTRGYSYWTVDTFEAFIPEKVTVENAALPGGKVTIPQNGIPVPEITLSHSNSIPAHVLNNPISDAIESGTLVYDHTVGSYVIDLGTEHINGSTSRPSVPDIKNHDKIIERAIPQYHTKNDLLIFNGMTIMDDTVSTSGKAPEPSAVPESVICHENAFYAKGLTIPDNTLNGVHESKGTITYRRLAETVNPKRPEKIEIPISPINSVRVHTPVVCSSGVLDDVKNDQTLNPDRSRSALVLGRPSRIRIFTVGNHLNIKGYSENRPMDCRKYTRDRQVRFPFDVYIGTDKPDNSRFVPANTWYSIPLDEAYDEINIYIPTWVPEGDYEVEFRQIAVNAPDLNTKEYLANLNINNYVAVRNSPVRVIGRIYGFRVTGIADKLWENVFRKSKGTSGHTGNCYYVGTRDEEGKDRGISPLFTLPILEGSHAVYKNRGALKTGYTFRFDLTTVGCYYGDNDHISIIPEFYYVRKDGTGRQKVDLWYHEEFSGKMNYFVKIEPTGRNRDNPKFMKLGDIYRNVPEEEITNTARILGLNADMFRNRLSPIGWLDRIVLSKYQRTFTGNTENLPPGVNADRVLQSVQRWYGEYYIPNDVYAAPAGFDVAEYGRKNNGLTGRESFWLKDGYIIVNFRIETIKNGDFDSPVLSYWGAQYCNMFEREGFSHTKTDYYGATFELKDGDIVFYDTDKRSSDDYRTGGTH
;
A
#
# COMPACT_ATOMS: atom_id res chain seq x y z
N MET A 1 -0.15 -57.94 17.62
CA MET A 1 -0.70 -58.73 18.74
C MET A 1 -2.21 -58.48 18.79
N VAL A 2 -2.98 -59.41 18.19
CA VAL A 2 -4.37 -59.81 18.46
C VAL A 2 -5.44 -58.72 18.76
N LYS A 3 -6.31 -58.40 17.79
CA LYS A 3 -7.66 -59.02 17.65
C LYS A 3 -8.32 -58.66 16.31
N ILE A 4 -8.65 -59.71 15.56
CA ILE A 4 -9.49 -59.75 14.35
C ILE A 4 -10.90 -60.18 14.78
N GLN A 5 -11.98 -59.66 14.17
CA GLN A 5 -13.10 -60.45 13.59
C GLN A 5 -14.28 -59.61 13.03
N LYS A 6 -14.57 -59.85 11.72
CA LYS A 6 -15.88 -60.08 11.04
C LYS A 6 -16.92 -58.93 11.05
N LEU A 7 -17.64 -58.59 9.97
CA LEU A 7 -18.31 -59.47 8.99
C LEU A 7 -18.61 -58.72 7.65
N THR A 8 -18.22 -59.33 6.54
CA THR A 8 -18.62 -59.08 5.14
C THR A 8 -19.79 -59.98 4.73
N PHE A 9 -20.76 -59.53 3.90
CA PHE A 9 -21.19 -60.23 2.66
C PHE A 9 -22.42 -59.60 1.94
N SER A 10 -22.40 -59.77 0.61
CA SER A 10 -23.47 -59.70 -0.40
C SER A 10 -23.84 -58.32 -0.99
N LEU A 11 -24.01 -58.15 -2.31
CA LEU A 11 -23.61 -58.87 -3.52
C LEU A 11 -24.00 -57.98 -4.73
N LEU A 12 -23.16 -58.02 -5.75
CA LEU A 12 -23.31 -57.67 -7.17
C LEU A 12 -24.67 -58.01 -7.86
N ILE A 13 -25.04 -57.15 -8.85
CA ILE A 13 -25.47 -57.45 -10.24
C ILE A 13 -26.85 -58.08 -10.55
N MET A 14 -27.66 -57.35 -11.37
CA MET A 14 -28.34 -57.72 -12.65
C MET A 14 -29.56 -56.78 -12.89
N LEU A 15 -29.61 -55.93 -13.94
CA LEU A 15 -29.95 -56.15 -15.37
C LEU A 15 -31.46 -56.37 -15.68
N PHE A 16 -31.95 -55.53 -16.62
CA PHE A 16 -33.09 -55.67 -17.57
C PHE A 16 -34.53 -55.13 -17.25
N VAL A 17 -34.99 -54.17 -18.10
CA VAL A 17 -36.26 -54.17 -18.92
C VAL A 17 -37.54 -53.69 -18.17
N ILE A 18 -38.27 -52.61 -18.54
CA ILE A 18 -39.10 -52.34 -19.75
C ILE A 18 -39.51 -50.83 -19.84
N PRO A 19 -39.76 -50.27 -21.05
CA PRO A 19 -40.24 -48.89 -21.34
C PRO A 19 -41.74 -48.76 -21.73
N TYR A 20 -42.22 -47.53 -22.00
CA TYR A 20 -43.46 -47.11 -22.71
C TYR A 20 -44.80 -47.28 -21.94
N LEU A 21 -45.64 -46.25 -21.69
CA LEU A 21 -46.52 -45.42 -22.55
C LEU A 21 -47.01 -44.22 -21.67
N CYS A 22 -47.20 -42.99 -22.14
CA CYS A 22 -48.32 -42.56 -23.00
C CYS A 22 -48.02 -41.25 -23.73
N THR A 23 -48.58 -41.14 -24.92
CA THR A 23 -48.45 -40.10 -25.93
C THR A 23 -49.64 -39.13 -25.96
N VAL A 24 -49.32 -37.85 -26.19
CA VAL A 24 -50.03 -36.85 -27.05
C VAL A 24 -51.35 -36.21 -26.56
N SER A 25 -51.29 -34.89 -26.37
CA SER A 25 -52.12 -33.94 -27.13
C SER A 25 -51.40 -32.58 -27.20
N LYS A 26 -51.13 -32.11 -28.42
CA LYS A 26 -50.46 -30.85 -28.75
C LYS A 26 -51.49 -29.74 -29.00
N SER A 27 -51.11 -28.55 -28.56
CA SER A 27 -51.20 -27.23 -29.22
C SER A 27 -52.25 -26.24 -28.74
N SER A 28 -51.77 -25.11 -28.22
CA SER A 28 -51.86 -23.83 -28.94
C SER A 28 -50.81 -22.84 -28.39
N HIS A 29 -49.92 -22.42 -29.29
CA HIS A 29 -48.94 -21.33 -29.18
C HIS A 29 -48.04 -21.26 -27.91
N GLU A 30 -47.07 -22.17 -27.85
CA GLU A 30 -45.79 -21.83 -27.21
C GLU A 30 -45.03 -20.89 -28.16
N ALA A 31 -44.72 -19.68 -27.69
CA ALA A 31 -43.60 -18.92 -28.26
C ALA A 31 -42.37 -19.83 -28.23
N GLU A 32 -41.60 -19.92 -29.32
CA GLU A 32 -40.36 -20.70 -29.34
C GLU A 32 -39.53 -20.33 -28.10
N ALA A 33 -39.35 -21.29 -27.19
CA ALA A 33 -38.52 -21.08 -26.02
C ALA A 33 -37.11 -20.74 -26.50
N GLY A 34 -36.55 -19.63 -26.00
CA GLY A 34 -35.19 -19.23 -26.33
C GLY A 34 -34.22 -20.37 -26.02
N TYR A 35 -33.17 -20.53 -26.83
CA TYR A 35 -32.17 -21.59 -26.67
C TYR A 35 -30.75 -21.04 -26.84
N PHE A 36 -29.77 -21.82 -26.38
CA PHE A 36 -28.35 -21.50 -26.54
C PHE A 36 -27.79 -22.08 -27.84
N LYS A 37 -27.03 -21.27 -28.59
CA LYS A 37 -26.06 -21.77 -29.59
C LYS A 37 -24.88 -22.44 -28.88
N ASP A 38 -24.13 -23.26 -29.63
CA ASP A 38 -22.87 -23.83 -29.15
C ASP A 38 -21.88 -22.72 -28.72
N LEU A 39 -21.03 -23.05 -27.74
CA LEU A 39 -20.01 -22.12 -27.26
C LEU A 39 -19.03 -21.76 -28.38
N VAL A 40 -18.92 -20.47 -28.66
CA VAL A 40 -17.90 -19.92 -29.56
C VAL A 40 -16.66 -19.55 -28.77
N ILE A 41 -15.46 -19.81 -29.30
CA ILE A 41 -14.20 -19.52 -28.61
C ILE A 41 -13.43 -18.45 -29.39
N GLY A 42 -13.08 -17.34 -28.73
CA GLY A 42 -12.35 -16.23 -29.32
C GLY A 42 -13.26 -15.13 -29.84
N GLU A 43 -13.26 -14.89 -31.14
CA GLU A 43 -13.95 -13.77 -31.76
C GLU A 43 -15.47 -13.96 -31.84
N LYS A 44 -16.21 -12.86 -31.69
CA LYS A 44 -17.67 -12.84 -31.77
C LYS A 44 -18.13 -13.15 -33.21
N PRO A 45 -19.08 -14.07 -33.42
CA PRO A 45 -19.74 -14.24 -34.71
C PRO A 45 -20.56 -13.00 -35.13
N ASP A 46 -20.63 -12.72 -36.43
CA ASP A 46 -21.42 -11.60 -36.98
C ASP A 46 -22.91 -11.70 -36.65
N ASP A 47 -23.43 -12.93 -36.50
CA ASP A 47 -24.83 -13.25 -36.20
C ASP A 47 -25.11 -13.47 -34.69
N ALA A 48 -24.19 -13.07 -33.79
CA ALA A 48 -24.32 -13.33 -32.36
C ALA A 48 -25.45 -12.54 -31.68
N GLY A 49 -25.93 -11.44 -32.28
CA GLY A 49 -26.90 -10.54 -31.68
C GLY A 49 -26.28 -9.42 -30.83
N MET A 50 -27.10 -8.81 -29.96
CA MET A 50 -26.72 -7.71 -29.07
C MET A 50 -26.06 -8.25 -27.81
N TYR A 51 -24.94 -7.64 -27.37
CA TYR A 51 -24.29 -8.00 -26.11
C TYR A 51 -25.23 -7.72 -24.94
N ILE A 52 -25.43 -8.72 -24.07
CA ILE A 52 -26.30 -8.59 -22.89
C ILE A 52 -25.50 -8.51 -21.59
N THR A 53 -24.53 -9.41 -21.37
CA THR A 53 -23.77 -9.49 -20.12
C THR A 53 -22.56 -10.43 -20.27
N SER A 54 -21.68 -10.45 -19.27
CA SER A 54 -20.55 -11.38 -19.22
C SER A 54 -20.39 -12.02 -17.84
N ARG A 55 -19.75 -13.20 -17.81
CA ARG A 55 -19.47 -13.92 -16.56
C ARG A 55 -18.09 -14.57 -16.59
N GLY A 56 -17.31 -14.35 -15.53
CA GLY A 56 -15.94 -14.86 -15.41
C GLY A 56 -15.83 -16.25 -14.77
N GLY A 57 -14.70 -16.92 -14.99
CA GLY A 57 -14.28 -18.15 -14.35
C GLY A 57 -12.75 -18.19 -14.16
N TRP A 58 -12.28 -18.75 -13.05
CA TRP A 58 -10.85 -18.74 -12.70
C TRP A 58 -10.35 -20.12 -12.28
N ARG A 59 -9.19 -20.53 -12.82
CA ARG A 59 -8.44 -21.69 -12.37
C ARG A 59 -6.94 -21.39 -12.29
N LEU A 60 -6.27 -22.08 -11.38
CA LEU A 60 -4.83 -21.99 -11.13
C LEU A 60 -4.24 -23.40 -11.17
N ILE A 61 -3.12 -23.55 -11.87
CA ILE A 61 -2.22 -24.70 -11.71
C ILE A 61 -0.94 -24.20 -11.06
N GLU A 62 -0.59 -24.78 -9.92
CA GLU A 62 0.60 -24.41 -9.17
C GLU A 62 1.47 -25.63 -8.90
N PHE A 63 2.74 -25.56 -9.30
CA PHE A 63 3.77 -26.58 -9.05
C PHE A 63 4.68 -26.11 -7.92
N TRP A 64 4.63 -26.75 -6.76
CA TRP A 64 5.55 -26.51 -5.64
C TRP A 64 6.65 -27.55 -5.60
N HIS A 65 7.91 -27.13 -5.41
CA HIS A 65 9.00 -28.04 -5.05
C HIS A 65 9.13 -28.15 -3.54
N TYR A 66 9.04 -29.39 -3.04
CA TYR A 66 9.15 -29.69 -1.63
C TYR A 66 10.52 -30.27 -1.30
N SER A 67 11.02 -29.97 -0.10
CA SER A 67 12.32 -30.42 0.41
C SER A 67 12.50 -31.95 0.48
N GLY A 68 11.44 -32.73 0.25
CA GLY A 68 11.48 -34.19 0.11
C GLY A 68 11.89 -34.69 -1.28
N GLY A 69 12.27 -33.80 -2.21
CA GLY A 69 12.78 -34.16 -3.54
C GLY A 69 11.67 -34.52 -4.54
N TYR A 70 10.59 -33.73 -4.56
CA TYR A 70 9.51 -33.88 -5.53
C TYR A 70 8.78 -32.56 -5.77
N TRP A 71 8.17 -32.46 -6.95
CA TRP A 71 7.23 -31.42 -7.33
C TRP A 71 5.79 -31.89 -7.11
N LYS A 72 4.95 -31.05 -6.54
CA LYS A 72 3.52 -31.29 -6.40
C LYS A 72 2.74 -30.23 -7.15
N ALA A 73 1.95 -30.65 -8.13
CA ALA A 73 1.00 -29.80 -8.82
C ALA A 73 -0.38 -29.93 -8.19
N THR A 74 -1.06 -28.82 -7.96
CA THR A 74 -2.45 -28.79 -7.50
C THR A 74 -3.34 -27.99 -8.45
N ILE A 75 -4.59 -28.42 -8.55
CA ILE A 75 -5.66 -27.69 -9.25
C ILE A 75 -6.90 -27.67 -8.33
N SER A 76 -7.52 -26.50 -8.19
CA SER A 76 -8.75 -26.30 -7.43
C SER A 76 -9.97 -26.75 -8.23
N THR A 77 -10.85 -27.55 -7.63
CA THR A 77 -12.15 -27.95 -8.21
C THR A 77 -13.31 -27.24 -7.50
N ASP A 78 -14.49 -27.19 -8.15
CA ASP A 78 -15.68 -26.57 -7.58
C ASP A 78 -16.16 -27.41 -6.37
N GLY A 79 -15.99 -26.90 -5.14
CA GLY A 79 -16.39 -27.59 -3.91
C GLY A 79 -15.31 -27.77 -2.83
N ASN A 80 -14.19 -27.05 -2.90
CA ASN A 80 -13.02 -27.17 -1.99
C ASN A 80 -12.20 -28.47 -2.10
N ASP A 81 -12.47 -29.32 -3.10
CA ASP A 81 -11.63 -30.47 -3.41
C ASP A 81 -10.44 -30.06 -4.31
N PHE A 82 -9.27 -30.68 -4.09
CA PHE A 82 -8.07 -30.46 -4.90
C PHE A 82 -7.65 -31.75 -5.58
N LYS A 83 -7.26 -31.66 -6.86
CA LYS A 83 -6.59 -32.77 -7.54
C LYS A 83 -5.08 -32.56 -7.48
N GLU A 84 -4.35 -33.59 -7.10
CA GLU A 84 -2.89 -33.53 -6.85
C GLU A 84 -2.10 -34.45 -7.78
N LEU A 85 -0.97 -33.94 -8.27
CA LEU A 85 -0.01 -34.66 -9.12
C LEU A 85 1.36 -34.53 -8.48
N ILE A 86 2.00 -35.66 -8.19
CA ILE A 86 3.35 -35.69 -7.62
C ILE A 86 4.31 -36.19 -8.71
N ILE A 87 5.35 -35.40 -8.99
CA ILE A 87 6.45 -35.73 -9.90
C ILE A 87 7.72 -35.79 -9.04
N LYS A 88 8.25 -36.99 -8.81
CA LYS A 88 9.48 -37.17 -8.03
C LYS A 88 10.70 -36.67 -8.79
N ASP A 89 11.73 -36.21 -8.10
CA ASP A 89 12.95 -35.70 -8.72
C ASP A 89 13.64 -36.77 -9.61
N ASN A 90 13.55 -38.05 -9.26
CA ASN A 90 14.07 -39.14 -10.09
C ASN A 90 13.31 -39.32 -11.43
N GLU A 91 12.00 -39.09 -11.44
CA GLU A 91 11.22 -39.07 -12.69
C GLU A 91 11.59 -37.88 -13.57
N ALA A 92 12.09 -36.82 -12.96
CA ALA A 92 12.55 -35.59 -13.59
C ALA A 92 14.08 -35.49 -13.71
N GLU A 93 14.81 -36.62 -13.61
CA GLU A 93 16.27 -36.72 -13.77
C GLU A 93 16.77 -35.94 -15.00
N ASN A 94 17.98 -35.38 -14.89
CA ASN A 94 18.64 -34.50 -15.87
C ASN A 94 17.91 -33.17 -16.11
N GLY A 95 17.24 -32.62 -15.08
CA GLY A 95 16.60 -31.31 -15.15
C GLY A 95 15.32 -31.27 -15.97
N ARG A 96 14.70 -32.41 -16.30
CA ARG A 96 13.52 -32.46 -17.18
C ARG A 96 12.28 -31.73 -16.64
N TRP A 97 12.19 -31.49 -15.34
CA TRP A 97 11.13 -30.66 -14.76
C TRP A 97 11.20 -29.20 -15.21
N THR A 98 12.33 -28.76 -15.78
CA THR A 98 12.51 -27.44 -16.40
C THR A 98 11.98 -27.38 -17.84
N ASP A 99 11.69 -28.55 -18.45
CA ASP A 99 11.10 -28.65 -19.78
C ASP A 99 9.56 -28.60 -19.67
N VAL A 100 9.01 -27.53 -20.24
CA VAL A 100 7.56 -27.29 -20.29
C VAL A 100 6.81 -28.43 -21.00
N ASN A 101 7.43 -29.10 -21.98
CA ASN A 101 6.82 -30.22 -22.67
C ASN A 101 6.69 -31.43 -21.75
N PHE A 102 7.70 -31.69 -20.91
CA PHE A 102 7.65 -32.75 -19.91
C PHE A 102 6.54 -32.49 -18.88
N LEU A 103 6.44 -31.26 -18.37
CA LEU A 103 5.37 -30.87 -17.43
C LEU A 103 3.98 -31.01 -18.05
N THR A 104 3.81 -30.52 -19.28
CA THR A 104 2.55 -30.61 -20.03
C THR A 104 2.15 -32.08 -20.25
N LYS A 105 3.09 -32.93 -20.63
CA LYS A 105 2.86 -34.37 -20.77
C LYS A 105 2.39 -35.00 -19.45
N LYS A 106 3.02 -34.68 -18.32
CA LYS A 106 2.63 -35.21 -17.01
C LYS A 106 1.23 -34.75 -16.58
N ILE A 107 0.86 -33.51 -16.85
CA ILE A 107 -0.52 -33.01 -16.65
C ILE A 107 -1.51 -33.87 -17.45
N TYR A 108 -1.23 -34.11 -18.74
CA TYR A 108 -2.17 -34.80 -19.62
C TYR A 108 -2.30 -36.29 -19.27
N GLU A 109 -1.20 -36.97 -18.98
CA GLU A 109 -1.18 -38.37 -18.51
C GLU A 109 -2.00 -38.57 -17.22
N ASN A 110 -2.03 -37.57 -16.34
CA ASN A 110 -2.74 -37.61 -15.07
C ASN A 110 -4.15 -36.98 -15.13
N LYS A 111 -4.64 -36.64 -16.32
CA LYS A 111 -5.97 -36.06 -16.56
C LYS A 111 -6.23 -34.77 -15.78
N PHE A 112 -5.24 -33.89 -15.68
CA PHE A 112 -5.40 -32.57 -15.06
C PHE A 112 -6.16 -31.63 -16.01
N ILE A 113 -7.48 -31.74 -16.03
CA ILE A 113 -8.40 -30.95 -16.85
C ILE A 113 -8.87 -29.74 -16.05
N LEU A 114 -8.89 -28.56 -16.68
CA LEU A 114 -9.50 -27.36 -16.13
C LEU A 114 -11.01 -27.43 -16.38
N GLU A 115 -11.80 -27.54 -15.33
CA GLU A 115 -13.26 -27.58 -15.41
C GLU A 115 -13.85 -26.34 -14.73
N TYR A 116 -14.72 -25.60 -15.43
CA TYR A 116 -15.35 -24.36 -14.97
C TYR A 116 -16.86 -24.51 -14.93
N LYS A 117 -17.49 -24.41 -13.76
CA LYS A 117 -18.95 -24.29 -13.64
C LYS A 117 -19.36 -22.82 -13.55
N ILE A 118 -20.02 -22.31 -14.59
CA ILE A 118 -20.42 -20.90 -14.70
C ILE A 118 -21.94 -20.81 -14.73
N TYR A 119 -22.54 -20.27 -13.66
CA TYR A 119 -23.97 -20.01 -13.59
C TYR A 119 -24.37 -18.88 -14.54
N HIS A 120 -25.48 -19.07 -15.24
CA HIS A 120 -26.02 -18.07 -16.15
C HIS A 120 -26.47 -16.83 -15.37
N PRO A 121 -26.04 -15.62 -15.77
CA PRO A 121 -26.57 -14.39 -15.20
C PRO A 121 -28.08 -14.26 -15.43
N LYS A 122 -28.76 -13.48 -14.58
CA LYS A 122 -30.22 -13.34 -14.62
C LYS A 122 -30.69 -12.79 -15.97
N GLU A 123 -29.93 -11.86 -16.55
CA GLU A 123 -30.21 -11.24 -17.85
C GLU A 123 -30.26 -12.27 -18.99
N VAL A 124 -29.45 -13.33 -18.89
CA VAL A 124 -29.45 -14.45 -19.86
C VAL A 124 -30.71 -15.30 -19.69
N LEU A 125 -31.09 -15.60 -18.45
CA LEU A 125 -32.30 -16.37 -18.14
C LEU A 125 -33.58 -15.60 -18.56
N ASP A 126 -33.60 -14.29 -18.34
CA ASP A 126 -34.71 -13.41 -18.74
C ASP A 126 -34.82 -13.30 -20.26
N ALA A 127 -33.69 -13.22 -20.98
CA ALA A 127 -33.66 -13.19 -22.45
C ALA A 127 -34.12 -14.52 -23.07
N LEU A 128 -33.73 -15.67 -22.50
CA LEU A 128 -34.24 -16.99 -22.91
C LEU A 128 -35.75 -17.12 -22.71
N THR A 129 -36.25 -16.62 -21.58
CA THR A 129 -37.69 -16.58 -21.27
C THR A 129 -38.45 -15.69 -22.26
N SER A 130 -37.78 -14.68 -22.82
CA SER A 130 -38.32 -13.78 -23.85
C SER A 130 -38.18 -14.32 -25.29
N GLY A 131 -37.79 -15.59 -25.47
CA GLY A 131 -37.65 -16.23 -26.78
C GLY A 131 -36.37 -15.88 -27.54
N ALA A 132 -35.36 -15.31 -26.88
CA ALA A 132 -34.10 -14.93 -27.53
C ALA A 132 -33.19 -16.14 -27.82
N ILE A 133 -32.48 -16.09 -28.95
CA ILE A 133 -31.38 -17.02 -29.23
C ILE A 133 -30.11 -16.46 -28.57
N ILE A 134 -29.49 -17.23 -27.67
CA ILE A 134 -28.31 -16.80 -26.92
C ILE A 134 -27.04 -17.40 -27.51
N THR A 135 -26.05 -16.57 -27.80
CA THR A 135 -24.71 -16.98 -28.26
C THR A 135 -23.68 -16.70 -27.17
N PRO A 136 -23.18 -17.74 -26.45
CA PRO A 136 -22.08 -17.56 -25.50
C PRO A 136 -20.73 -17.57 -26.22
N VAL A 137 -19.89 -16.58 -25.95
CA VAL A 137 -18.54 -16.43 -26.53
C VAL A 137 -17.50 -16.45 -25.42
N MET A 138 -16.62 -17.45 -25.43
CA MET A 138 -15.52 -17.61 -24.47
C MET A 138 -14.28 -16.85 -24.93
N ASN A 139 -13.77 -15.97 -24.07
CA ASN A 139 -12.48 -15.31 -24.24
C ASN A 139 -11.65 -15.37 -22.95
N ILE A 140 -10.41 -14.87 -22.98
CA ILE A 140 -9.57 -14.72 -21.78
C ILE A 140 -10.02 -13.45 -21.05
N ASP A 141 -10.17 -13.55 -19.73
CA ASP A 141 -10.52 -12.40 -18.90
C ASP A 141 -9.31 -11.51 -18.64
N THR A 142 -9.08 -10.57 -19.56
CA THR A 142 -7.97 -9.60 -19.53
C THR A 142 -8.11 -8.59 -18.40
N GLU A 143 -9.33 -8.34 -17.91
CA GLU A 143 -9.58 -7.44 -16.78
C GLU A 143 -9.06 -8.06 -15.49
N THR A 144 -9.34 -9.35 -15.27
CA THR A 144 -8.78 -10.11 -14.14
C THR A 144 -7.24 -10.17 -14.21
N LEU A 145 -6.67 -10.32 -15.40
CA LEU A 145 -5.21 -10.34 -15.61
C LEU A 145 -4.54 -8.96 -15.47
N LYS A 146 -5.30 -7.87 -15.62
CA LYS A 146 -4.74 -6.50 -15.76
C LYS A 146 -3.66 -6.41 -16.85
N TYR A 147 -3.77 -7.24 -17.89
CA TYR A 147 -2.81 -7.36 -18.98
C TYR A 147 -3.53 -7.83 -20.25
N PHE A 148 -3.11 -7.29 -21.39
CA PHE A 148 -3.60 -7.68 -22.70
C PHE A 148 -2.50 -7.49 -23.75
N ASP A 149 -2.28 -8.53 -24.54
CA ASP A 149 -1.41 -8.52 -25.72
C ASP A 149 -1.99 -9.41 -26.84
N GLU A 150 -1.31 -9.48 -27.98
CA GLU A 150 -1.70 -10.33 -29.12
C GLU A 150 -1.69 -11.83 -28.80
N TYR A 151 -1.04 -12.24 -27.71
CA TYR A 151 -0.95 -13.62 -27.26
C TYR A 151 -2.05 -13.97 -26.25
N THR A 152 -2.76 -12.99 -25.69
CA THR A 152 -3.80 -13.17 -24.65
C THR A 152 -5.11 -13.67 -25.27
N ILE A 153 -5.03 -14.81 -25.97
CA ILE A 153 -6.11 -15.47 -26.70
C ILE A 153 -6.25 -16.92 -26.26
N PRO A 154 -7.45 -17.53 -26.35
CA PRO A 154 -7.70 -18.89 -25.85
C PRO A 154 -6.71 -19.96 -26.35
N SER A 155 -6.24 -19.88 -27.61
CA SER A 155 -5.31 -20.84 -28.20
C SER A 155 -3.90 -20.86 -27.60
N LYS A 156 -3.55 -19.86 -26.80
CA LYS A 156 -2.29 -19.81 -26.05
C LYS A 156 -2.43 -20.34 -24.62
N PHE A 157 -3.65 -20.35 -24.05
CA PHE A 157 -3.95 -20.88 -22.72
C PHE A 157 -4.42 -22.33 -22.72
N PHE A 158 -5.08 -22.78 -23.78
CA PHE A 158 -5.63 -24.14 -23.87
C PHE A 158 -5.05 -24.93 -25.03
N ASN A 159 -5.12 -26.25 -24.93
CA ASN A 159 -4.78 -27.13 -26.04
C ASN A 159 -5.84 -27.03 -27.15
N PHE A 160 -5.39 -27.02 -28.41
CA PHE A 160 -6.22 -27.15 -29.61
C PHE A 160 -5.63 -28.17 -30.59
N LEU A 161 -4.54 -28.85 -30.19
CA LEU A 161 -3.85 -29.84 -31.00
C LEU A 161 -4.40 -31.23 -30.70
N LYS A 162 -4.43 -32.08 -31.72
CA LYS A 162 -4.86 -33.47 -31.59
C LYS A 162 -4.00 -34.21 -30.56
N LEU A 163 -4.63 -34.95 -29.65
CA LEU A 163 -3.91 -35.64 -28.58
C LEU A 163 -3.22 -36.92 -29.12
N PRO A 164 -2.02 -37.28 -28.62
CA PRO A 164 -1.38 -38.56 -28.94
C PRO A 164 -2.27 -39.76 -28.58
N ILE A 165 -2.29 -40.79 -29.44
CA ILE A 165 -3.14 -42.00 -29.33
C ILE A 165 -2.99 -42.74 -27.97
N LYS A 166 -1.88 -42.54 -27.25
CA LYS A 166 -1.62 -43.17 -25.94
C LYS A 166 -2.33 -42.50 -24.76
N LEU A 167 -2.92 -41.31 -24.95
CA LEU A 167 -3.69 -40.62 -23.91
C LEU A 167 -5.17 -41.04 -23.96
N SER A 168 -5.87 -40.85 -22.85
CA SER A 168 -7.25 -41.30 -22.68
C SER A 168 -8.23 -40.51 -23.56
N ASN A 169 -9.18 -41.19 -24.21
CA ASN A 169 -10.15 -40.58 -25.15
C ASN A 169 -11.18 -39.66 -24.47
N ASP A 170 -11.20 -39.57 -23.13
CA ASP A 170 -12.08 -38.71 -22.33
C ASP A 170 -11.51 -37.30 -22.06
N LEU A 171 -10.31 -37.03 -22.57
CA LEU A 171 -9.64 -35.73 -22.48
C LEU A 171 -10.08 -34.81 -23.64
N PRO A 172 -10.45 -33.54 -23.36
CA PRO A 172 -10.88 -32.61 -24.40
C PRO A 172 -9.67 -32.15 -25.25
N GLU A 173 -9.71 -32.38 -26.57
CA GLU A 173 -8.63 -31.92 -27.49
C GLU A 173 -8.62 -30.40 -27.66
N LYS A 174 -9.80 -29.78 -27.59
CA LYS A 174 -10.04 -28.32 -27.53
C LYS A 174 -11.04 -28.04 -26.40
N PRO A 175 -11.17 -26.80 -25.90
CA PRO A 175 -12.17 -26.50 -24.88
C PRO A 175 -13.57 -26.97 -25.32
N GLU A 176 -14.21 -27.76 -24.47
CA GLU A 176 -15.55 -28.31 -24.67
C GLU A 176 -16.51 -27.68 -23.68
N CYS A 177 -17.75 -27.43 -24.09
CA CYS A 177 -18.77 -26.84 -23.25
C CYS A 177 -20.02 -27.72 -23.22
N LYS A 178 -20.59 -27.89 -22.02
CA LYS A 178 -21.93 -28.45 -21.82
C LYS A 178 -22.80 -27.39 -21.18
N ILE A 179 -23.90 -27.04 -21.83
CA ILE A 179 -24.84 -26.02 -21.36
C ILE A 179 -26.01 -26.73 -20.67
N TYR A 180 -26.38 -26.24 -19.49
CA TYR A 180 -27.52 -26.66 -18.69
C TYR A 180 -28.45 -25.45 -18.48
N ASN A 181 -29.66 -25.66 -17.99
CA ASN A 181 -30.64 -24.58 -17.85
C ASN A 181 -30.16 -23.42 -16.95
N GLU A 182 -29.37 -23.70 -15.91
CA GLU A 182 -28.94 -22.69 -14.92
C GLU A 182 -27.44 -22.35 -15.00
N TYR A 183 -26.64 -23.17 -15.69
CA TYR A 183 -25.19 -23.02 -15.76
C TYR A 183 -24.61 -23.73 -16.96
N LEU A 184 -23.38 -23.38 -17.34
CA LEU A 184 -22.56 -24.15 -18.27
C LEU A 184 -21.33 -24.74 -17.57
N ILE A 185 -20.81 -25.83 -18.12
CA ILE A 185 -19.55 -26.45 -17.72
C ILE A 185 -18.58 -26.40 -18.90
N VAL A 186 -17.46 -25.70 -18.74
CA VAL A 186 -16.35 -25.71 -19.70
C VAL A 186 -15.27 -26.67 -19.21
N ARG A 187 -14.80 -27.59 -20.07
CA ARG A 187 -13.67 -28.50 -19.80
C ARG A 187 -12.58 -28.24 -20.82
N ALA A 188 -11.36 -27.96 -20.37
CA ALA A 188 -10.22 -27.67 -21.25
C ALA A 188 -8.92 -28.28 -20.72
N LEU A 189 -8.04 -28.69 -21.63
CA LEU A 189 -6.66 -29.03 -21.28
C LEU A 189 -5.79 -27.78 -21.24
N PRO A 190 -4.99 -27.57 -20.18
CA PRO A 190 -4.11 -26.41 -20.06
C PRO A 190 -2.96 -26.45 -21.07
N ARG A 191 -2.49 -25.28 -21.48
CA ARG A 191 -1.22 -25.09 -22.17
C ARG A 191 -0.31 -24.24 -21.28
N LEU A 192 0.87 -24.77 -20.96
CA LEU A 192 1.86 -24.07 -20.14
C LEU A 192 2.66 -23.11 -21.03
N ASN A 193 2.51 -21.80 -20.84
CA ASN A 193 3.16 -20.79 -21.68
C ASN A 193 4.33 -20.12 -20.95
N CYS A 194 5.56 -20.50 -21.29
CA CYS A 194 6.79 -19.94 -20.73
C CYS A 194 7.61 -19.22 -21.81
N ILE A 195 8.46 -18.29 -21.39
CA ILE A 195 9.40 -17.60 -22.26
C ILE A 195 10.44 -18.61 -22.76
N GLU A 196 10.59 -18.71 -24.08
CA GLU A 196 11.48 -19.68 -24.70
C GLU A 196 12.94 -19.47 -24.26
N ASN A 197 13.63 -20.57 -23.90
CA ASN A 197 15.04 -20.59 -23.49
C ASN A 197 15.41 -19.60 -22.35
N THR A 198 14.44 -19.22 -21.51
CA THR A 198 14.62 -18.21 -20.47
C THR A 198 14.27 -18.77 -19.09
N TYR A 199 15.22 -18.66 -18.18
CA TYR A 199 15.19 -19.29 -16.86
C TYR A 199 15.50 -18.26 -15.76
N ILE A 200 15.13 -18.54 -14.51
CA ILE A 200 15.35 -17.64 -13.38
C ILE A 200 16.84 -17.28 -13.22
N GLN A 201 17.75 -18.23 -13.48
CA GLN A 201 19.19 -18.04 -13.36
C GLN A 201 19.70 -16.84 -14.16
N LYS A 202 19.13 -16.58 -15.35
CA LYS A 202 19.55 -15.45 -16.21
C LYS A 202 19.19 -14.07 -15.64
N ASN A 203 18.30 -14.02 -14.65
CA ASN A 203 17.75 -12.79 -14.07
C ASN A 203 18.19 -12.57 -12.62
N LEU A 204 19.02 -13.46 -12.06
CA LEU A 204 19.61 -13.33 -10.72
C LEU A 204 21.02 -12.75 -10.82
N ASN A 205 21.44 -12.00 -9.80
CA ASN A 205 22.79 -11.42 -9.72
C ASN A 205 23.84 -12.40 -9.18
N PHE A 206 23.48 -13.68 -9.04
CA PHE A 206 24.32 -14.76 -8.53
C PHE A 206 23.98 -16.06 -9.25
N TYR A 207 24.91 -17.03 -9.19
CA TYR A 207 24.70 -18.34 -9.81
C TYR A 207 23.62 -19.14 -9.06
N TYR A 208 22.61 -19.59 -9.78
CA TYR A 208 21.56 -20.46 -9.26
C TYR A 208 21.60 -21.82 -9.99
N PRO A 209 21.63 -22.96 -9.28
CA PRO A 209 22.00 -24.26 -9.86
C PRO A 209 20.88 -24.96 -10.65
N TYR A 210 19.67 -24.40 -10.72
CA TYR A 210 18.51 -25.02 -11.37
C TYR A 210 17.83 -24.11 -12.38
N ASP A 211 17.51 -24.66 -13.55
CA ASP A 211 16.91 -23.93 -14.68
C ASP A 211 15.39 -23.76 -14.53
N ILE A 212 14.91 -23.05 -13.51
CA ILE A 212 13.46 -22.81 -13.34
C ILE A 212 12.93 -21.95 -14.50
N PRO A 213 11.97 -22.41 -15.31
CA PRO A 213 11.47 -21.67 -16.47
C PRO A 213 10.71 -20.41 -16.04
N LEU A 214 10.88 -19.32 -16.79
CA LEU A 214 10.10 -18.09 -16.56
C LEU A 214 8.82 -18.10 -17.38
N ILE A 215 7.69 -17.83 -16.72
CA ILE A 215 6.37 -17.79 -17.34
C ILE A 215 6.24 -16.51 -18.17
N GLN A 216 5.53 -16.58 -19.31
CA GLN A 216 5.20 -15.38 -20.09
C GLN A 216 4.32 -14.44 -19.25
N THR A 217 4.59 -13.14 -19.27
CA THR A 217 3.77 -12.13 -18.57
C THR A 217 2.30 -12.25 -18.95
N GLY A 218 1.41 -12.23 -17.96
CA GLY A 218 -0.04 -12.44 -18.14
C GLY A 218 -0.49 -13.90 -18.19
N PHE A 219 0.43 -14.88 -18.24
CA PHE A 219 0.11 -16.31 -18.19
C PHE A 219 0.39 -16.96 -16.83
N GLY A 220 1.11 -16.25 -15.95
CA GLY A 220 1.48 -16.77 -14.64
C GLY A 220 2.70 -16.09 -14.06
N SER A 221 3.23 -16.67 -12.99
CA SER A 221 4.33 -16.10 -12.21
C SER A 221 5.09 -17.15 -11.41
N LEU A 222 6.22 -16.76 -10.83
CA LEU A 222 6.86 -17.55 -9.76
C LEU A 222 6.30 -17.14 -8.39
N GLY A 223 6.04 -18.14 -7.55
CA GLY A 223 5.73 -17.96 -6.13
C GLY A 223 6.92 -18.32 -5.26
N TYR A 224 7.04 -17.63 -4.12
CA TYR A 224 8.11 -17.80 -3.16
C TYR A 224 7.49 -18.02 -1.78
N ALA A 225 7.72 -19.19 -1.17
CA ALA A 225 7.32 -19.38 0.22
C ALA A 225 8.25 -18.57 1.11
N MET A 226 7.68 -17.57 1.77
CA MET A 226 8.42 -16.61 2.58
C MET A 226 8.48 -17.08 4.02
N PHE A 227 9.66 -16.98 4.61
CA PHE A 227 9.92 -17.28 6.01
C PHE A 227 10.53 -16.06 6.68
N TYR A 228 10.16 -15.86 7.94
CA TYR A 228 10.79 -14.86 8.77
C TYR A 228 12.22 -15.29 9.09
N ASN A 229 13.20 -14.42 8.84
CA ASN A 229 14.61 -14.68 9.12
C ASN A 229 14.97 -14.32 10.58
N ASN A 230 16.24 -14.40 10.96
CA ASN A 230 16.71 -14.14 12.33
C ASN A 230 16.51 -12.68 12.80
N LYS A 231 16.19 -11.74 11.90
CA LYS A 231 15.86 -10.35 12.23
C LYS A 231 14.39 -10.15 12.56
N ALA A 232 13.50 -11.10 12.26
CA ALA A 232 12.08 -11.02 12.59
C ALA A 232 11.81 -11.53 14.02
N GLU A 233 10.67 -11.13 14.60
CA GLU A 233 10.27 -11.52 15.96
C GLU A 233 10.01 -13.02 16.12
N LYS A 234 9.71 -13.73 15.03
CA LYS A 234 9.46 -15.18 15.01
C LYS A 234 10.32 -15.87 13.94
N PRO A 235 11.65 -15.96 14.12
CA PRO A 235 12.54 -16.56 13.14
C PRO A 235 12.13 -18.00 12.79
N GLY A 236 12.25 -18.36 11.52
CA GLY A 236 11.95 -19.70 11.01
C GLY A 236 10.47 -20.01 10.82
N THR A 237 9.56 -19.11 11.16
CA THR A 237 8.12 -19.29 10.91
C THR A 237 7.72 -18.85 9.50
N LYS A 238 6.68 -19.47 8.93
CA LYS A 238 6.16 -19.14 7.60
C LYS A 238 5.47 -17.77 7.64
N ALA A 239 5.98 -16.82 6.86
CA ALA A 239 5.41 -15.49 6.69
C ALA A 239 4.24 -15.50 5.70
N GLY A 240 4.34 -16.31 4.65
CA GLY A 240 3.30 -16.43 3.62
C GLY A 240 3.85 -16.84 2.27
N VAL A 241 3.27 -16.35 1.18
CA VAL A 241 3.73 -16.56 -0.19
C VAL A 241 3.82 -15.20 -0.89
N ALA A 242 5.02 -14.87 -1.37
CA ALA A 242 5.25 -13.70 -2.22
C ALA A 242 5.38 -14.12 -3.68
N TYR A 243 5.38 -13.16 -4.60
CA TYR A 243 5.35 -13.46 -6.04
C TYR A 243 6.37 -12.63 -6.82
N SER A 244 6.84 -13.17 -7.93
CA SER A 244 7.60 -12.41 -8.94
C SER A 244 6.70 -11.35 -9.60
N PRO A 245 7.27 -10.32 -10.25
CA PRO A 245 6.49 -9.26 -10.87
C PRO A 245 5.61 -9.79 -12.00
N ASP A 246 4.32 -9.45 -11.95
CA ASP A 246 3.37 -9.64 -13.04
C ASP A 246 2.17 -8.68 -12.86
N PRO A 247 1.60 -8.12 -13.94
CA PRO A 247 0.45 -7.21 -13.88
C PRO A 247 -0.77 -7.72 -13.10
N PHE A 248 -1.01 -9.03 -13.06
CA PHE A 248 -2.12 -9.65 -12.29
C PHE A 248 -2.08 -9.23 -10.82
N TYR A 249 -0.88 -9.07 -10.26
CA TYR A 249 -0.70 -8.70 -8.87
C TYR A 249 -1.05 -7.24 -8.57
N GLY A 250 -1.17 -6.38 -9.58
CA GLY A 250 -1.60 -4.99 -9.44
C GLY A 250 -0.75 -4.21 -8.44
N SER A 251 -1.36 -3.73 -7.37
CA SER A 251 -0.72 -2.90 -6.34
C SER A 251 0.13 -3.69 -5.32
N ARG A 252 0.24 -5.01 -5.44
CA ARG A 252 1.04 -5.85 -4.52
C ARG A 252 2.52 -5.57 -4.68
N TYR A 253 3.25 -5.63 -3.58
CA TYR A 253 4.71 -5.55 -3.63
C TYR A 253 5.29 -6.92 -3.96
N THR A 254 5.46 -7.17 -5.26
CA THR A 254 6.16 -8.36 -5.79
C THR A 254 7.66 -8.26 -5.59
N ILE A 255 8.39 -9.37 -5.71
CA ILE A 255 9.86 -9.44 -5.58
C ILE A 255 10.49 -9.49 -6.98
N PRO A 256 11.07 -8.39 -7.50
CA PRO A 256 11.87 -8.44 -8.72
C PRO A 256 13.06 -9.39 -8.57
N PHE A 257 13.43 -10.11 -9.63
CA PHE A 257 14.51 -11.12 -9.56
C PHE A 257 15.84 -10.55 -9.05
N HIS A 258 16.20 -9.32 -9.45
CA HIS A 258 17.42 -8.64 -9.03
C HIS A 258 17.43 -8.19 -7.55
N MET A 259 16.29 -8.29 -6.86
CA MET A 259 16.15 -8.03 -5.42
C MET A 259 16.42 -9.26 -4.56
N ILE A 260 16.52 -10.45 -5.17
CA ILE A 260 17.08 -11.62 -4.52
C ILE A 260 18.59 -11.44 -4.50
N GLU A 261 19.17 -11.36 -3.31
CA GLU A 261 20.55 -10.96 -3.06
C GLU A 261 21.53 -12.11 -3.29
N ASP A 262 21.19 -13.31 -2.79
CA ASP A 262 22.08 -14.48 -2.85
C ASP A 262 21.33 -15.83 -2.84
N ILE A 263 22.11 -16.91 -2.97
CA ILE A 263 21.63 -18.30 -3.06
C ILE A 263 20.96 -18.82 -1.77
N SER A 264 21.09 -18.11 -0.64
CA SER A 264 20.41 -18.48 0.61
C SER A 264 18.91 -18.08 0.60
N GLY A 265 18.48 -17.31 -0.40
CA GLY A 265 17.12 -16.77 -0.49
C GLY A 265 16.97 -15.39 0.14
N LYS A 266 18.09 -14.75 0.52
CA LYS A 266 18.11 -13.43 1.13
C LYS A 266 17.64 -12.37 0.15
N LEU A 267 16.84 -11.43 0.64
CA LEU A 267 16.37 -10.29 -0.14
C LEU A 267 17.19 -9.04 0.21
N LYS A 268 17.41 -8.17 -0.78
CA LYS A 268 17.96 -6.84 -0.56
C LYS A 268 17.07 -6.04 0.40
N GLU A 269 17.67 -5.22 1.25
CA GLU A 269 16.92 -4.46 2.26
C GLU A 269 16.15 -3.28 1.62
N ASN A 270 15.21 -2.69 2.38
CA ASN A 270 14.45 -1.48 2.00
C ASN A 270 13.41 -1.61 0.87
N PHE A 271 12.75 -2.75 0.71
CA PHE A 271 11.50 -2.81 -0.07
C PHE A 271 10.44 -3.67 0.63
N LEU A 272 9.17 -3.38 0.36
CA LEU A 272 8.06 -4.15 0.90
C LEU A 272 7.82 -5.39 0.04
N VAL A 273 7.27 -6.43 0.65
CA VAL A 273 6.88 -7.67 0.00
C VAL A 273 5.50 -8.06 0.52
N THR A 274 4.52 -8.18 -0.37
CA THR A 274 3.20 -8.70 -0.01
C THR A 274 3.29 -10.21 0.19
N VAL A 275 3.01 -10.69 1.41
CA VAL A 275 3.16 -12.12 1.76
C VAL A 275 1.83 -12.83 2.03
N LYS A 276 0.74 -12.10 2.31
CA LYS A 276 -0.57 -12.69 2.62
C LYS A 276 -1.71 -11.73 2.29
N GLU A 277 -2.87 -12.23 1.87
CA GLU A 277 -4.04 -11.38 1.52
C GLU A 277 -5.41 -12.00 1.79
N ASP A 278 -5.49 -13.06 2.61
CA ASP A 278 -6.69 -13.87 2.76
C ASP A 278 -7.90 -13.07 3.31
N THR A 279 -7.66 -12.23 4.33
CA THR A 279 -8.67 -11.36 4.98
C THR A 279 -8.19 -9.91 5.09
N GLU A 280 -6.88 -9.71 5.22
CA GLU A 280 -6.22 -8.40 5.24
C GLU A 280 -4.87 -8.57 4.51
N ARG A 281 -4.47 -7.55 3.75
CA ARG A 281 -3.19 -7.55 3.03
C ARG A 281 -2.04 -7.30 4.01
N ILE A 282 -1.10 -8.24 4.05
CA ILE A 282 0.10 -8.16 4.89
C ILE A 282 1.30 -7.92 3.98
N ASP A 283 1.90 -6.74 4.14
CA ASP A 283 3.13 -6.33 3.49
C ASP A 283 4.26 -6.32 4.53
N GLU A 284 5.26 -7.17 4.33
CA GLU A 284 6.41 -7.31 5.23
C GLU A 284 7.66 -6.68 4.59
N LYS A 285 8.56 -6.15 5.41
CA LYS A 285 9.84 -5.62 4.91
C LYS A 285 10.72 -6.77 4.43
N SER A 286 11.40 -6.59 3.29
CA SER A 286 12.29 -7.59 2.71
C SER A 286 13.42 -8.04 3.65
N GLU A 287 13.91 -7.14 4.51
CA GLU A 287 15.03 -7.40 5.44
C GLU A 287 14.73 -8.42 6.54
N ILE A 288 13.46 -8.65 6.87
CA ILE A 288 13.04 -9.66 7.86
C ILE A 288 12.54 -10.95 7.21
N LEU A 289 12.56 -11.00 5.88
CA LEU A 289 12.11 -12.13 5.10
C LEU A 289 13.30 -12.87 4.47
N ASN A 290 13.07 -14.14 4.19
CA ASN A 290 13.92 -14.97 3.37
C ASN A 290 13.04 -15.88 2.51
N ILE A 291 13.45 -16.13 1.26
CA ILE A 291 12.81 -17.15 0.44
C ILE A 291 13.25 -18.51 0.98
N GLY A 292 12.31 -19.28 1.50
CA GLY A 292 12.60 -20.53 2.18
C GLY A 292 13.42 -20.38 3.47
N HIS A 293 13.38 -21.42 4.30
CA HIS A 293 14.22 -21.52 5.50
C HIS A 293 15.38 -22.49 5.22
N GLY A 294 16.35 -22.02 4.41
CA GLY A 294 17.49 -22.82 3.96
C GLY A 294 17.19 -23.80 2.81
N THR A 295 16.02 -23.69 2.16
CA THR A 295 15.60 -24.60 1.08
C THR A 295 15.77 -24.02 -0.32
N PHE A 296 15.90 -22.70 -0.47
CA PHE A 296 15.96 -22.01 -1.75
C PHE A 296 17.11 -22.49 -2.63
N ALA A 297 18.29 -22.71 -2.07
CA ALA A 297 19.45 -23.23 -2.80
C ALA A 297 19.19 -24.55 -3.55
N ASN A 298 18.18 -25.33 -3.12
CA ASN A 298 17.80 -26.64 -3.68
C ASN A 298 16.53 -26.58 -4.56
N ALA A 299 16.14 -25.39 -5.06
CA ALA A 299 14.84 -25.13 -5.67
C ALA A 299 13.62 -25.31 -4.75
N GLY A 300 13.83 -25.62 -3.47
CA GLY A 300 12.76 -25.73 -2.49
C GLY A 300 12.23 -24.35 -2.08
N ALA A 301 10.93 -24.27 -1.79
CA ALA A 301 10.21 -23.02 -1.49
C ALA A 301 9.96 -22.09 -2.69
N ILE A 302 10.07 -22.60 -3.92
CA ILE A 302 9.64 -21.91 -5.15
C ILE A 302 8.44 -22.65 -5.75
N SER A 303 7.48 -21.91 -6.29
CA SER A 303 6.39 -22.43 -7.10
C SER A 303 6.34 -21.83 -8.50
N ILE A 304 5.89 -22.63 -9.48
CA ILE A 304 5.59 -22.19 -10.85
C ILE A 304 4.08 -22.17 -11.00
N ARG A 305 3.51 -20.99 -11.28
CA ARG A 305 2.07 -20.75 -11.26
C ARG A 305 1.58 -20.38 -12.64
N PHE A 306 0.48 -20.99 -13.09
CA PHE A 306 -0.17 -20.71 -14.37
C PHE A 306 -1.63 -20.35 -14.17
N TRP A 307 -2.06 -19.24 -14.77
CA TRP A 307 -3.43 -18.74 -14.65
C TRP A 307 -4.27 -19.12 -15.84
N TYR A 308 -5.54 -19.42 -15.58
CA TYR A 308 -6.53 -19.67 -16.62
C TYR A 308 -7.82 -18.89 -16.31
N PRO A 309 -7.79 -17.55 -16.46
CA PRO A 309 -8.98 -16.72 -16.43
C PRO A 309 -9.77 -16.87 -17.73
N ILE A 310 -11.07 -17.08 -17.61
CA ILE A 310 -11.97 -17.12 -18.76
C ILE A 310 -13.12 -16.16 -18.51
N ARG A 311 -13.63 -15.53 -19.58
CA ARG A 311 -14.86 -14.73 -19.59
C ARG A 311 -15.79 -15.27 -20.64
N ILE A 312 -17.06 -15.45 -20.29
CA ILE A 312 -18.13 -15.79 -21.24
C ILE A 312 -18.95 -14.53 -21.49
N ASP A 313 -18.87 -14.00 -22.71
CA ASP A 313 -19.68 -12.89 -23.19
C ASP A 313 -20.96 -13.46 -23.81
N TYR A 314 -22.13 -13.07 -23.30
CA TYR A 314 -23.43 -13.53 -23.79
C TYR A 314 -24.02 -12.49 -24.73
N TYR A 315 -24.50 -12.94 -25.89
CA TYR A 315 -25.19 -12.12 -26.88
C TYR A 315 -26.59 -12.69 -27.16
N ALA A 316 -27.59 -11.82 -27.33
CA ALA A 316 -28.98 -12.19 -27.54
C ALA A 316 -29.54 -11.65 -28.86
N GLN A 317 -30.27 -12.49 -29.58
CA GLN A 317 -31.04 -12.12 -30.77
C GLN A 317 -32.52 -12.37 -30.53
N PHE A 318 -33.33 -11.31 -30.47
CA PHE A 318 -34.78 -11.38 -30.23
C PHE A 318 -35.55 -11.48 -31.56
N PRO A 319 -36.66 -12.25 -31.62
CA PRO A 319 -37.48 -12.38 -32.83
C PRO A 319 -38.21 -11.06 -33.16
N THR A 320 -38.10 -10.58 -34.40
CA THR A 320 -38.83 -9.38 -34.90
C THR A 320 -40.26 -9.73 -35.32
N THR A 321 -41.26 -9.04 -34.77
CA THR A 321 -42.69 -9.25 -35.07
C THR A 321 -43.22 -8.22 -36.08
N VAL A 322 -43.79 -8.70 -37.19
CA VAL A 322 -44.62 -7.94 -38.16
C VAL A 322 -46.09 -8.29 -37.93
N THR A 323 -46.97 -7.28 -37.94
CA THR A 323 -48.43 -7.45 -37.73
C THR A 323 -49.23 -7.04 -38.97
N PRO A 324 -50.19 -7.87 -39.44
CA PRO A 324 -51.31 -7.42 -40.27
C PRO A 324 -52.67 -7.57 -39.56
N THR A 325 -53.61 -6.70 -39.94
CA THR A 325 -55.05 -6.62 -39.58
C THR A 325 -55.91 -7.13 -40.78
N PRO A 326 -57.27 -7.19 -40.80
CA PRO A 326 -58.34 -7.55 -39.82
C PRO A 326 -59.42 -8.57 -40.38
N THR A 327 -60.50 -8.78 -39.60
CA THR A 327 -61.97 -8.95 -39.98
C THR A 327 -62.53 -10.37 -40.26
N PRO A 328 -63.87 -10.66 -40.12
CA PRO A 328 -64.72 -10.78 -38.91
C PRO A 328 -65.78 -11.95 -38.89
N SER A 329 -66.61 -11.95 -37.83
CA SER A 329 -68.05 -12.37 -37.72
C SER A 329 -68.43 -13.86 -37.55
N PRO A 330 -69.64 -14.24 -37.02
CA PRO A 330 -70.73 -13.46 -36.41
C PRO A 330 -71.38 -14.05 -35.10
N THR A 331 -72.34 -13.27 -34.62
CA THR A 331 -73.14 -13.16 -33.37
C THR A 331 -74.25 -14.21 -33.12
N LEU A 332 -74.72 -14.32 -31.85
CA LEU A 332 -76.16 -14.42 -31.47
C LEU A 332 -76.40 -13.70 -30.11
N PRO A 333 -77.62 -13.17 -29.82
CA PRO A 333 -77.89 -11.99 -28.98
C PRO A 333 -78.43 -12.30 -27.57
N PRO A 334 -78.36 -11.32 -26.64
CA PRO A 334 -79.41 -11.15 -25.63
C PRO A 334 -79.69 -9.63 -25.33
N PRO A 335 -80.40 -9.23 -24.24
CA PRO A 335 -81.54 -8.30 -24.22
C PRO A 335 -81.13 -6.85 -23.84
N PRO A 336 -82.06 -5.86 -23.74
CA PRO A 336 -81.69 -4.44 -23.60
C PRO A 336 -81.00 -4.13 -22.25
N PRO A 337 -79.90 -3.34 -22.21
CA PRO A 337 -79.11 -3.15 -20.99
C PRO A 337 -79.64 -2.01 -20.09
N GLU A 338 -79.76 -2.30 -18.79
CA GLU A 338 -79.72 -1.28 -17.74
C GLU A 338 -78.30 -0.70 -17.66
N ARG A 339 -78.16 0.63 -17.68
CA ARG A 339 -76.85 1.32 -17.50
C ARG A 339 -76.44 1.22 -16.03
N ASN A 340 -75.66 0.20 -15.67
CA ASN A 340 -75.07 0.06 -14.35
C ASN A 340 -74.07 1.23 -14.10
N ARG A 341 -74.22 1.94 -12.98
CA ARG A 341 -73.58 3.25 -12.71
C ARG A 341 -72.19 3.18 -12.06
N ASP A 342 -71.49 2.05 -12.14
CA ASP A 342 -70.13 1.94 -11.59
C ASP A 342 -69.09 2.31 -12.66
N ILE A 343 -68.74 3.60 -12.72
CA ILE A 343 -67.58 4.08 -13.49
C ILE A 343 -66.33 3.48 -12.83
N THR A 344 -65.68 2.52 -13.50
CA THR A 344 -64.40 1.96 -13.06
C THR A 344 -63.28 2.57 -13.91
N GLU A 345 -62.49 3.47 -13.33
CA GLU A 345 -61.32 4.07 -13.99
C GLU A 345 -60.15 3.07 -14.05
N ASN A 346 -59.42 3.07 -15.17
CA ASN A 346 -58.13 2.39 -15.28
C ASN A 346 -57.05 3.26 -14.62
N LEU A 347 -56.45 2.74 -13.55
CA LEU A 347 -55.41 3.41 -12.76
C LEU A 347 -54.02 2.96 -13.22
N THR A 348 -53.16 3.91 -13.54
CA THR A 348 -51.77 3.67 -13.91
C THR A 348 -50.83 4.50 -13.05
N PRO A 349 -50.27 3.94 -11.94
CA PRO A 349 -49.37 4.66 -11.05
C PRO A 349 -47.98 4.82 -11.68
N VAL A 350 -47.38 5.98 -11.45
CA VAL A 350 -46.01 6.32 -11.84
C VAL A 350 -45.27 6.77 -10.58
N VAL A 351 -44.18 6.08 -10.27
CA VAL A 351 -43.31 6.38 -9.12
C VAL A 351 -42.13 7.20 -9.62
N ASN A 352 -41.88 8.34 -8.98
CA ASN A 352 -40.76 9.23 -9.22
C ASN A 352 -40.14 9.62 -7.87
N SER A 353 -39.04 8.96 -7.49
CA SER A 353 -38.34 9.23 -6.23
C SER A 353 -36.86 9.49 -6.46
N SER A 354 -36.30 10.43 -5.71
CA SER A 354 -34.89 10.79 -5.72
C SER A 354 -34.40 10.88 -4.28
N MET A 355 -33.82 9.78 -3.80
CA MET A 355 -33.18 9.67 -2.48
C MET A 355 -31.66 9.81 -2.63
N ASP A 356 -30.97 10.36 -1.62
CA ASP A 356 -29.53 10.64 -1.73
C ASP A 356 -28.70 9.38 -1.51
N GLU A 357 -28.44 8.63 -2.58
CA GLU A 357 -27.52 7.48 -2.55
C GLU A 357 -26.06 7.90 -2.84
N GLU A 358 -25.80 9.19 -3.08
CA GLU A 358 -24.51 9.71 -3.57
C GLU A 358 -23.76 10.59 -2.53
N ALA A 359 -24.27 10.68 -1.31
CA ALA A 359 -23.64 11.46 -0.25
C ALA A 359 -22.22 10.95 0.07
N ALA A 360 -21.24 11.85 -0.02
CA ALA A 360 -19.83 11.54 0.23
C ALA A 360 -19.21 12.53 1.22
N ALA A 361 -18.37 12.02 2.11
CA ALA A 361 -17.63 12.84 3.08
C ALA A 361 -16.13 12.59 2.96
N VAL A 362 -15.37 13.66 3.15
CA VAL A 362 -13.91 13.61 3.19
C VAL A 362 -13.43 14.23 4.50
N ILE A 363 -12.58 13.49 5.21
CA ILE A 363 -11.73 14.00 6.27
C ILE A 363 -10.32 14.12 5.69
N ALA A 364 -9.69 15.28 5.79
CA ALA A 364 -8.33 15.49 5.26
C ALA A 364 -7.55 16.50 6.11
N ALA A 365 -6.24 16.60 5.88
CA ALA A 365 -5.37 17.50 6.64
C ALA A 365 -5.61 18.95 6.21
N ASP A 366 -5.51 19.91 7.11
CA ASP A 366 -5.48 21.32 6.70
C ASP A 366 -4.18 21.64 5.92
N ASP A 367 -4.17 22.61 5.00
CA ASP A 367 -5.30 23.43 4.51
C ASP A 367 -5.93 22.80 3.24
N ARG A 368 -7.27 22.80 3.13
CA ARG A 368 -8.01 22.22 1.98
C ARG A 368 -7.45 22.68 0.61
N GLY A 369 -7.09 21.73 -0.25
CA GLY A 369 -6.44 21.93 -1.55
C GLY A 369 -4.91 22.07 -1.51
N ASN A 370 -4.32 22.16 -0.33
CA ASN A 370 -2.87 22.23 -0.09
C ASN A 370 -2.49 21.41 1.17
N GLU A 371 -3.08 20.22 1.28
CA GLU A 371 -2.97 19.38 2.48
C GLU A 371 -1.51 18.97 2.68
N LYS A 372 -0.92 19.29 3.83
CA LYS A 372 0.48 18.94 4.10
C LYS A 372 0.68 17.43 4.26
N PHE A 373 -0.36 16.73 4.72
CA PHE A 373 -0.35 15.30 4.99
C PHE A 373 -1.43 14.60 4.18
N ASP A 374 -1.13 13.38 3.75
CA ASP A 374 -2.13 12.45 3.21
C ASP A 374 -2.67 11.62 4.38
N VAL A 375 -3.86 11.98 4.89
CA VAL A 375 -4.42 11.38 6.10
C VAL A 375 -4.72 9.89 5.99
N VAL A 376 -4.84 9.35 4.77
CA VAL A 376 -5.04 7.91 4.55
C VAL A 376 -3.70 7.17 4.71
N LYS A 377 -2.58 7.84 4.41
CA LYS A 377 -1.23 7.29 4.57
C LYS A 377 -0.62 7.54 5.95
N GLY A 378 -0.87 8.71 6.54
CA GLY A 378 -0.34 9.10 7.83
C GLY A 378 -0.51 10.59 8.11
N ILE A 379 -0.96 10.92 9.31
CA ILE A 379 -0.90 12.28 9.87
C ILE A 379 -0.52 12.20 11.36
N PRO A 380 0.41 13.03 11.86
CA PRO A 380 0.74 13.03 13.28
C PRO A 380 -0.31 13.75 14.13
N VAL A 381 -0.33 13.44 15.42
CA VAL A 381 -1.04 14.27 16.40
C VAL A 381 -0.50 15.71 16.39
N ARG A 382 -1.28 16.69 16.87
CA ARG A 382 -0.98 18.14 16.79
C ARG A 382 -1.05 18.76 15.40
N GLU A 383 -1.45 17.99 14.38
CA GLU A 383 -1.87 18.54 13.09
C GLU A 383 -3.39 18.73 13.07
N ASN A 384 -3.86 19.56 12.15
CA ASN A 384 -5.27 19.90 12.03
C ASN A 384 -5.92 19.14 10.87
N LEU A 385 -7.18 18.78 11.06
CA LEU A 385 -8.04 18.18 10.05
C LEU A 385 -9.14 19.16 9.63
N TYR A 386 -9.68 18.95 8.44
CA TYR A 386 -10.99 19.45 8.03
C TYR A 386 -11.92 18.30 7.64
N VAL A 387 -13.21 18.57 7.71
CA VAL A 387 -14.28 17.69 7.25
C VAL A 387 -15.11 18.44 6.20
N ASN A 388 -15.36 17.81 5.05
CA ASN A 388 -16.17 18.35 3.97
C ASN A 388 -17.13 17.29 3.44
N ILE A 389 -18.41 17.64 3.22
CA ILE A 389 -19.45 16.73 2.76
C ILE A 389 -20.13 17.29 1.51
N LYS A 390 -20.36 16.42 0.52
CA LYS A 390 -21.14 16.68 -0.69
C LYS A 390 -22.42 15.84 -0.64
N THR A 391 -23.56 16.49 -0.84
CA THR A 391 -24.90 15.90 -0.71
C THR A 391 -25.90 16.71 -1.55
N ARG A 392 -27.04 16.12 -1.89
CA ARG A 392 -28.08 16.81 -2.69
C ARG A 392 -28.75 17.93 -1.88
N GLU A 393 -29.11 19.04 -2.52
CA GLU A 393 -29.74 20.19 -1.85
C GLU A 393 -31.15 19.88 -1.33
N TYR A 394 -31.85 18.96 -1.98
CA TYR A 394 -33.14 18.42 -1.55
C TYR A 394 -33.35 16.98 -2.03
N LEU A 395 -34.25 16.26 -1.37
CA LEU A 395 -34.75 14.93 -1.76
C LEU A 395 -36.25 14.97 -1.94
N TYR A 396 -36.80 14.08 -2.74
CA TYR A 396 -38.25 13.96 -2.89
C TYR A 396 -38.69 12.52 -3.15
N ASP A 397 -39.91 12.21 -2.73
CA ASP A 397 -40.63 10.97 -3.03
C ASP A 397 -42.00 11.36 -3.57
N LEU A 398 -42.26 11.06 -4.85
CA LEU A 398 -43.49 11.41 -5.55
C LEU A 398 -44.09 10.17 -6.20
N THR A 399 -45.39 9.98 -6.03
CA THR A 399 -46.17 8.99 -6.77
C THR A 399 -47.42 9.69 -7.29
N PHE A 400 -47.66 9.60 -8.59
CA PHE A 400 -48.87 10.11 -9.22
C PHE A 400 -49.52 9.03 -10.07
N THR A 401 -50.86 9.02 -10.13
CA THR A 401 -51.63 8.02 -10.88
C THR A 401 -52.37 8.68 -12.02
N LYS A 402 -52.26 8.10 -13.22
CA LYS A 402 -53.15 8.43 -14.34
C LYS A 402 -54.42 7.62 -14.22
N HIS A 403 -55.53 8.35 -14.16
CA HIS A 403 -56.88 7.84 -14.26
C HIS A 403 -57.28 7.92 -15.71
N SER A 404 -57.78 6.82 -16.27
CA SER A 404 -58.30 6.81 -17.65
C SER A 404 -59.59 6.03 -17.75
N TYR A 405 -60.53 6.56 -18.51
CA TYR A 405 -61.84 5.95 -18.73
C TYR A 405 -62.27 6.15 -20.17
N THR A 406 -63.03 5.20 -20.70
CA THR A 406 -63.61 5.29 -22.04
C THR A 406 -65.00 4.69 -22.01
N ASP A 407 -65.97 5.47 -22.48
CA ASP A 407 -67.35 5.08 -22.69
C ASP A 407 -67.65 5.12 -24.20
N THR A 408 -68.39 4.14 -24.69
CA THR A 408 -68.75 4.02 -26.11
C THR A 408 -70.24 3.82 -26.23
N GLU A 409 -70.90 4.65 -27.04
CA GLU A 409 -72.34 4.56 -27.26
C GLU A 409 -72.62 4.57 -28.76
N THR A 410 -73.50 3.70 -29.22
CA THR A 410 -73.93 3.71 -30.64
C THR A 410 -75.11 4.66 -30.77
N VAL A 411 -75.00 5.64 -31.66
CA VAL A 411 -76.00 6.69 -31.85
C VAL A 411 -76.41 6.75 -33.32
N TYR A 412 -77.71 6.88 -33.57
CA TYR A 412 -78.26 7.17 -34.90
C TYR A 412 -78.72 8.62 -35.00
N VAL A 413 -78.88 9.13 -36.21
CA VAL A 413 -79.60 10.38 -36.45
C VAL A 413 -80.93 10.03 -37.08
N ARG A 414 -82.04 10.53 -36.52
CA ARG A 414 -83.37 10.34 -37.10
C ARG A 414 -83.93 11.66 -37.64
N LYS A 415 -84.74 11.55 -38.69
CA LYS A 415 -85.54 12.65 -39.22
C LYS A 415 -86.88 12.13 -39.71
N THR A 416 -87.95 12.82 -39.37
CA THR A 416 -89.31 12.43 -39.76
C THR A 416 -89.80 13.28 -40.92
N TYR A 417 -90.24 12.64 -42.01
CA TYR A 417 -90.79 13.32 -43.17
C TYR A 417 -92.28 13.07 -43.30
N HIS A 418 -93.06 14.14 -43.44
CA HIS A 418 -94.48 14.06 -43.78
C HIS A 418 -94.66 14.30 -45.28
N LEU A 419 -95.20 13.31 -45.97
CA LEU A 419 -95.39 13.29 -47.41
C LEU A 419 -96.86 13.54 -47.75
N SER A 420 -97.15 14.29 -48.81
CA SER A 420 -98.50 14.45 -49.36
C SER A 420 -98.51 14.32 -50.89
N TRP A 421 -99.50 13.62 -51.47
CA TRP A 421 -99.71 13.47 -52.93
C TRP A 421 -101.17 13.06 -53.24
N ARG A 422 -101.57 12.93 -54.52
CA ARG A 422 -102.93 12.52 -54.93
C ARG A 422 -102.96 11.21 -55.74
N GLU A 423 -103.97 10.36 -55.51
CA GLU A 423 -104.21 9.09 -56.22
C GLU A 423 -105.67 9.01 -56.76
N ASP A 424 -105.90 8.38 -57.92
CA ASP A 424 -107.24 8.25 -58.55
C ASP A 424 -107.87 6.87 -58.26
N HIS A 425 -108.94 6.83 -57.47
CA HIS A 425 -109.66 5.65 -56.98
C HIS A 425 -111.02 5.45 -57.71
N GLY A 426 -111.06 5.56 -59.04
CA GLY A 426 -112.26 5.37 -59.87
C GLY A 426 -112.84 3.94 -59.93
N ARG A 427 -113.95 3.72 -60.68
CA ARG A 427 -114.58 2.39 -60.91
C ARG A 427 -115.25 2.26 -62.31
N TYR A 428 -115.53 1.02 -62.75
CA TYR A 428 -116.16 0.67 -64.04
C TYR A 428 -117.70 0.40 -63.93
N GLU A 429 -118.48 0.69 -64.98
CA GLU A 429 -119.93 0.33 -65.14
C GLU A 429 -120.22 -0.37 -66.51
N THR A 430 -121.07 -1.42 -66.53
CA THR A 430 -121.33 -2.36 -67.67
C THR A 430 -122.70 -2.22 -68.36
N THR A 431 -122.76 -2.30 -69.71
CA THR A 431 -124.03 -2.31 -70.52
C THR A 431 -124.11 -3.54 -71.47
N TYR A 432 -125.25 -4.25 -71.51
CA TYR A 432 -125.45 -5.51 -72.28
C TYR A 432 -126.11 -5.30 -73.67
N CYS A 433 -125.66 -6.04 -74.70
CA CYS A 433 -126.24 -6.06 -76.06
C CYS A 433 -127.02 -7.38 -76.31
N GLY A 434 -128.27 -7.31 -76.80
CA GLY A 434 -129.24 -8.43 -76.84
C GLY A 434 -129.00 -9.58 -77.84
N SER A 435 -129.74 -10.68 -77.65
CA SER A 435 -129.60 -12.00 -78.30
C SER A 435 -130.00 -12.06 -79.80
N GLY A 436 -129.08 -12.46 -80.67
CA GLY A 436 -129.34 -12.81 -82.08
C GLY A 436 -128.13 -13.46 -82.78
N THR A 437 -128.38 -14.51 -83.56
CA THR A 437 -127.39 -15.40 -84.22
C THR A 437 -126.68 -14.73 -85.40
N PHE A 438 -125.36 -14.85 -85.54
CA PHE A 438 -124.57 -14.33 -86.67
C PHE A 438 -123.63 -15.40 -87.26
N TYR A 439 -123.54 -15.49 -88.59
CA TYR A 439 -122.69 -16.46 -89.34
C TYR A 439 -121.50 -15.76 -90.01
N HIS A 440 -120.32 -16.39 -90.04
CA HIS A 440 -119.15 -15.97 -90.85
C HIS A 440 -118.92 -16.84 -92.10
N ILE A 441 -118.24 -16.27 -93.10
CA ILE A 441 -118.22 -16.67 -94.52
C ILE A 441 -116.99 -17.53 -94.85
N ARG A 442 -117.15 -18.59 -95.66
CA ARG A 442 -116.10 -19.57 -96.03
C ARG A 442 -114.92 -18.91 -96.78
N GLY A 443 -113.70 -18.97 -96.24
CA GLY A 443 -112.45 -18.61 -96.96
C GLY A 443 -111.65 -17.42 -96.41
N THR A 444 -112.03 -16.83 -95.27
CA THR A 444 -111.26 -15.81 -94.53
C THR A 444 -110.88 -16.35 -93.16
N TYR A 445 -109.59 -16.45 -92.87
CA TYR A 445 -109.03 -17.05 -91.66
C TYR A 445 -108.63 -15.97 -90.64
N CYS A 446 -108.82 -16.23 -89.35
CA CYS A 446 -108.44 -15.34 -88.25
C CYS A 446 -106.93 -15.41 -87.98
N GLU A 447 -106.33 -14.27 -87.58
CA GLU A 447 -104.91 -14.15 -87.22
C GLU A 447 -104.74 -14.18 -85.70
N ASP A 448 -103.61 -14.73 -85.22
CA ASP A 448 -103.12 -14.70 -83.83
C ASP A 448 -102.20 -13.48 -83.68
N SER A 449 -102.73 -12.40 -83.11
CA SER A 449 -102.05 -11.10 -83.06
C SER A 449 -100.98 -10.98 -81.98
N ASP A 450 -100.95 -11.85 -80.97
CA ASP A 450 -99.97 -11.78 -79.88
C ASP A 450 -99.06 -13.02 -79.75
N GLY A 451 -99.26 -14.02 -80.62
CA GLY A 451 -98.39 -15.17 -80.78
C GLY A 451 -98.53 -16.22 -79.67
N ASP A 452 -99.68 -16.26 -78.99
CA ASP A 452 -99.97 -17.19 -77.92
C ASP A 452 -100.54 -18.55 -78.41
N GLY A 453 -100.81 -18.67 -79.71
CA GLY A 453 -101.40 -19.84 -80.35
C GLY A 453 -102.93 -19.83 -80.45
N ILE A 454 -103.59 -18.71 -80.13
CA ILE A 454 -105.03 -18.50 -80.19
C ILE A 454 -105.32 -17.38 -81.21
N ASN A 455 -106.03 -17.69 -82.29
CA ASN A 455 -106.36 -16.70 -83.33
C ASN A 455 -107.46 -15.74 -82.84
N ASP A 456 -107.06 -14.60 -82.28
CA ASP A 456 -107.87 -13.61 -81.55
C ASP A 456 -108.41 -12.47 -82.43
N THR A 457 -108.02 -12.41 -83.70
CA THR A 457 -108.38 -11.29 -84.60
C THR A 457 -108.97 -11.77 -85.93
N CYS A 458 -110.29 -11.62 -86.07
CA CYS A 458 -111.02 -11.91 -87.32
C CYS A 458 -111.49 -10.61 -88.00
N PRO A 459 -111.02 -10.30 -89.23
CA PRO A 459 -111.39 -9.07 -89.94
C PRO A 459 -112.87 -9.07 -90.33
N GLY A 460 -113.72 -8.24 -89.69
CA GLY A 460 -115.13 -8.11 -90.07
C GLY A 460 -116.10 -7.52 -89.04
N HIS A 461 -115.69 -7.29 -87.78
CA HIS A 461 -116.55 -6.73 -86.73
C HIS A 461 -116.05 -5.39 -86.17
N LYS A 462 -116.99 -4.52 -85.78
CA LYS A 462 -116.73 -3.14 -85.33
C LYS A 462 -116.40 -3.04 -83.83
N TYR A 463 -116.41 -4.16 -83.10
CA TYR A 463 -116.10 -4.28 -81.68
C TYR A 463 -115.30 -5.57 -81.43
N SER A 464 -114.21 -5.46 -80.66
CA SER A 464 -113.28 -6.52 -80.29
C SER A 464 -113.80 -7.31 -79.09
N GLY A 465 -114.08 -8.61 -79.23
CA GLY A 465 -114.49 -9.45 -78.09
C GLY A 465 -115.42 -10.65 -78.34
N CYS A 466 -115.78 -10.97 -79.59
CA CYS A 466 -116.45 -12.24 -79.89
C CYS A 466 -115.39 -13.24 -80.41
N VAL A 467 -115.09 -14.27 -79.61
CA VAL A 467 -114.08 -15.30 -79.90
C VAL A 467 -114.74 -16.67 -79.91
N ASP A 468 -114.53 -17.39 -81.01
CA ASP A 468 -115.05 -18.72 -81.35
C ASP A 468 -114.42 -19.81 -80.46
N SER A 469 -115.24 -20.49 -79.65
CA SER A 469 -114.73 -21.36 -78.57
C SER A 469 -114.34 -22.77 -79.02
N ASP A 470 -114.80 -23.23 -80.19
CA ASP A 470 -114.55 -24.59 -80.68
C ASP A 470 -114.16 -24.67 -82.15
N GLY A 471 -114.24 -23.56 -82.91
CA GLY A 471 -113.81 -23.51 -84.31
C GLY A 471 -114.62 -24.42 -85.22
N ASP A 472 -115.75 -24.99 -84.75
CA ASP A 472 -116.63 -25.79 -85.59
C ASP A 472 -117.43 -24.90 -86.56
N GLY A 473 -117.36 -23.58 -86.36
CA GLY A 473 -117.96 -22.57 -87.21
C GLY A 473 -119.49 -22.48 -87.10
N GLU A 474 -120.10 -23.05 -86.05
CA GLU A 474 -121.55 -23.05 -85.85
C GLU A 474 -122.00 -22.89 -84.37
N LYS A 475 -121.78 -21.71 -83.73
CA LYS A 475 -122.62 -21.01 -82.70
C LYS A 475 -121.76 -20.21 -81.68
N ASP A 476 -121.72 -18.87 -81.79
CA ASP A 476 -120.96 -18.00 -80.86
C ASP A 476 -121.81 -17.07 -79.97
N SER A 477 -121.28 -16.76 -78.78
CA SER A 477 -121.86 -15.89 -77.73
C SER A 477 -120.91 -14.72 -77.42
N CYS A 478 -121.42 -13.49 -77.22
CA CYS A 478 -120.61 -12.29 -76.99
C CYS A 478 -121.04 -11.54 -75.69
N PRO A 479 -120.15 -11.35 -74.68
CA PRO A 479 -120.41 -10.58 -73.46
C PRO A 479 -120.08 -9.07 -73.62
N GLY A 480 -120.81 -8.18 -72.93
CA GLY A 480 -120.77 -6.71 -73.09
C GLY A 480 -119.47 -5.97 -72.65
N HIS A 481 -119.51 -4.62 -72.59
CA HIS A 481 -118.33 -3.74 -72.40
C HIS A 481 -118.53 -2.60 -71.37
N ASP A 482 -117.43 -2.13 -70.74
CA ASP A 482 -117.38 -1.20 -69.58
C ASP A 482 -116.60 0.12 -69.84
N THR A 483 -116.95 1.22 -69.14
CA THR A 483 -116.23 2.52 -69.14
C THR A 483 -115.84 3.02 -67.74
N TRP A 484 -114.64 3.60 -67.56
CA TRP A 484 -114.05 4.08 -66.29
C TRP A 484 -114.49 5.50 -65.88
N VAL A 485 -114.83 5.72 -64.61
CA VAL A 485 -115.13 7.04 -64.01
C VAL A 485 -114.16 7.35 -62.87
N SER A 486 -113.46 8.50 -62.92
CA SER A 486 -112.38 8.90 -61.98
C SER A 486 -112.87 9.49 -60.64
N ASN A 487 -112.08 9.29 -59.57
CA ASN A 487 -112.29 9.75 -58.19
C ASN A 487 -110.95 10.00 -57.45
N TRP A 488 -110.43 11.23 -57.49
CA TRP A 488 -109.14 11.59 -56.88
C TRP A 488 -109.22 11.78 -55.35
N VAL A 489 -108.30 11.16 -54.62
CA VAL A 489 -108.18 11.19 -53.16
C VAL A 489 -106.82 11.77 -52.74
N ASP A 490 -106.81 12.65 -51.75
CA ASP A 490 -105.58 13.16 -51.13
C ASP A 490 -104.97 12.07 -50.23
N MET A 491 -103.69 11.77 -50.46
CA MET A 491 -102.91 10.77 -49.74
C MET A 491 -101.84 11.45 -48.91
N SER A 492 -101.64 10.97 -47.68
CA SER A 492 -100.57 11.41 -46.80
C SER A 492 -99.87 10.20 -46.19
N ASP A 493 -98.55 10.28 -46.05
CA ASP A 493 -97.76 9.25 -45.37
C ASP A 493 -96.66 9.90 -44.53
N THR A 494 -96.20 9.20 -43.51
CA THR A 494 -95.12 9.66 -42.63
C THR A 494 -94.00 8.64 -42.67
N VAL A 495 -92.82 9.07 -43.08
CA VAL A 495 -91.63 8.22 -43.21
C VAL A 495 -90.54 8.73 -42.26
N VAL A 496 -90.08 7.87 -41.35
CA VAL A 496 -88.92 8.15 -40.51
C VAL A 496 -87.69 7.57 -41.19
N VAL A 497 -86.67 8.40 -41.40
CA VAL A 497 -85.38 7.98 -41.95
C VAL A 497 -84.35 8.00 -40.84
N TYR A 498 -83.58 6.93 -40.73
CA TYR A 498 -82.44 6.80 -39.84
C TYR A 498 -81.15 6.87 -40.67
N SER A 499 -80.08 7.41 -40.09
CA SER A 499 -78.74 7.30 -40.65
C SER A 499 -78.18 5.89 -40.47
N GLU A 500 -77.00 5.62 -41.05
CA GLU A 500 -76.16 4.50 -40.60
C GLU A 500 -75.75 4.71 -39.12
N PRO A 501 -75.49 3.62 -38.36
CA PRO A 501 -75.03 3.72 -36.98
C PRO A 501 -73.65 4.37 -36.90
N TYR A 502 -73.47 5.27 -35.92
CA TYR A 502 -72.17 5.83 -35.58
C TYR A 502 -71.81 5.52 -34.13
N THR A 503 -70.67 4.88 -33.91
CA THR A 503 -70.16 4.58 -32.57
C THR A 503 -69.42 5.79 -32.03
N LEU A 504 -70.07 6.52 -31.12
CA LEU A 504 -69.48 7.64 -30.41
C LEU A 504 -68.58 7.11 -29.29
N THR A 505 -67.30 7.48 -29.31
CA THR A 505 -66.36 7.18 -28.22
C THR A 505 -66.06 8.47 -27.46
N ARG A 506 -66.24 8.46 -26.14
CA ARG A 506 -65.86 9.54 -25.23
C ARG A 506 -64.99 8.97 -24.13
N GLY A 507 -63.80 9.50 -23.97
CA GLY A 507 -62.89 9.08 -22.92
C GLY A 507 -62.27 10.28 -22.23
N TYR A 508 -61.79 10.04 -21.02
CA TYR A 508 -61.01 11.02 -20.31
C TYR A 508 -59.74 10.43 -19.73
N SER A 509 -58.76 11.30 -19.50
CA SER A 509 -57.60 11.01 -18.66
C SER A 509 -57.18 12.23 -17.85
N TYR A 510 -56.85 12.01 -16.58
CA TYR A 510 -56.27 13.02 -15.69
C TYR A 510 -55.30 12.36 -14.70
N TRP A 511 -54.55 13.19 -13.99
CA TRP A 511 -53.50 12.79 -13.07
C TRP A 511 -53.78 13.30 -11.66
N THR A 512 -53.59 12.43 -10.66
CA THR A 512 -53.65 12.78 -9.24
C THR A 512 -52.31 12.55 -8.56
N VAL A 513 -51.99 13.35 -7.55
CA VAL A 513 -50.84 13.13 -6.66
C VAL A 513 -51.26 12.19 -5.54
N ASP A 514 -50.74 10.97 -5.54
CA ASP A 514 -51.11 9.98 -4.52
C ASP A 514 -50.30 10.17 -3.24
N THR A 515 -48.97 10.36 -3.40
CA THR A 515 -48.04 10.64 -2.31
C THR A 515 -46.96 11.62 -2.76
N PHE A 516 -46.68 12.65 -1.96
CA PHE A 516 -45.60 13.61 -2.19
C PHE A 516 -44.97 14.04 -0.87
N GLU A 517 -43.64 13.91 -0.76
CA GLU A 517 -42.86 14.49 0.33
C GLU A 517 -41.48 14.94 -0.16
N ALA A 518 -41.01 16.09 0.32
CA ALA A 518 -39.70 16.65 0.00
C ALA A 518 -38.89 16.95 1.28
N PHE A 519 -37.57 16.80 1.22
CA PHE A 519 -36.65 16.94 2.36
C PHE A 519 -35.48 17.86 2.02
N ILE A 520 -34.96 18.58 3.04
CA ILE A 520 -33.77 19.43 2.96
C ILE A 520 -32.74 18.99 4.02
N PRO A 521 -31.43 18.96 3.72
CA PRO A 521 -30.42 18.58 4.71
C PRO A 521 -30.29 19.67 5.79
N GLU A 522 -30.34 19.26 7.06
CA GLU A 522 -30.32 20.16 8.24
C GLU A 522 -28.92 20.25 8.85
N LYS A 523 -28.25 19.11 9.01
CA LYS A 523 -26.92 18.98 9.62
C LYS A 523 -26.27 17.67 9.23
N VAL A 524 -24.95 17.64 9.35
CA VAL A 524 -24.13 16.44 9.18
C VAL A 524 -23.39 16.13 10.46
N THR A 525 -23.26 14.86 10.79
CA THR A 525 -22.42 14.38 11.89
C THR A 525 -21.37 13.43 11.33
N VAL A 526 -20.10 13.64 11.70
CA VAL A 526 -18.98 12.76 11.36
C VAL A 526 -18.26 12.35 12.63
N GLU A 527 -17.97 11.05 12.76
CA GLU A 527 -17.31 10.42 13.89
C GLU A 527 -16.00 9.79 13.44
N ASN A 528 -14.92 10.11 14.14
CA ASN A 528 -13.59 9.54 13.96
C ASN A 528 -12.74 9.87 15.20
N ALA A 529 -11.98 8.90 15.74
CA ALA A 529 -11.19 9.09 16.95
C ALA A 529 -10.02 10.09 16.82
N ALA A 530 -9.63 10.47 15.60
CA ALA A 530 -8.69 11.56 15.34
C ALA A 530 -9.32 12.96 15.43
N LEU A 531 -10.65 13.08 15.46
CA LEU A 531 -11.32 14.36 15.63
C LEU A 531 -11.32 14.79 17.11
N PRO A 532 -11.34 16.12 17.39
CA PRO A 532 -11.54 16.63 18.73
C PRO A 532 -12.80 16.04 19.37
N GLY A 533 -12.67 15.32 20.49
CA GLY A 533 -13.79 14.66 21.15
C GLY A 533 -14.39 13.47 20.40
N GLY A 534 -13.74 12.99 19.33
CA GLY A 534 -14.15 11.82 18.54
C GLY A 534 -15.28 12.06 17.53
N LYS A 535 -15.83 13.27 17.47
CA LYS A 535 -17.04 13.60 16.69
C LYS A 535 -17.12 15.08 16.35
N VAL A 536 -17.65 15.40 15.18
CA VAL A 536 -17.99 16.77 14.76
C VAL A 536 -19.41 16.80 14.19
N THR A 537 -20.15 17.86 14.51
CA THR A 537 -21.48 18.13 13.93
C THR A 537 -21.45 19.48 13.22
N ILE A 538 -21.85 19.49 11.95
CA ILE A 538 -21.77 20.62 11.03
C ILE A 538 -23.20 20.99 10.60
N PRO A 539 -23.73 22.16 10.98
CA PRO A 539 -25.05 22.62 10.52
C PRO A 539 -24.99 23.02 9.04
N GLN A 540 -26.13 22.96 8.36
CA GLN A 540 -26.22 23.42 6.96
C GLN A 540 -25.98 24.94 6.86
N ASN A 541 -25.31 25.35 5.79
CA ASN A 541 -25.02 26.75 5.52
C ASN A 541 -25.28 27.06 4.04
N GLY A 542 -26.26 27.93 3.75
CA GLY A 542 -26.47 28.47 2.41
C GLY A 542 -27.24 27.57 1.43
N ILE A 543 -27.89 26.49 1.89
CA ILE A 543 -28.72 25.64 1.02
C ILE A 543 -30.11 26.29 0.84
N PRO A 544 -30.56 26.56 -0.39
CA PRO A 544 -31.88 27.13 -0.65
C PRO A 544 -33.01 26.14 -0.33
N VAL A 545 -34.11 26.64 0.21
CA VAL A 545 -35.31 25.83 0.48
C VAL A 545 -36.16 25.78 -0.80
N PRO A 546 -36.54 24.58 -1.30
CA PRO A 546 -37.43 24.47 -2.45
C PRO A 546 -38.77 25.16 -2.22
N GLU A 547 -39.26 25.89 -3.23
CA GLU A 547 -40.60 26.49 -3.22
C GLU A 547 -41.61 25.51 -3.82
N ILE A 548 -42.63 25.15 -3.04
CA ILE A 548 -43.62 24.13 -3.42
C ILE A 548 -45.02 24.75 -3.35
N THR A 549 -45.77 24.64 -4.45
CA THR A 549 -47.22 24.91 -4.48
C THR A 549 -47.92 23.62 -4.87
N LEU A 550 -48.87 23.20 -4.03
CA LEU A 550 -49.52 21.90 -4.13
C LEU A 550 -51.03 22.06 -3.90
N SER A 551 -51.84 21.53 -4.81
CA SER A 551 -53.29 21.37 -4.63
C SER A 551 -53.68 19.97 -5.04
N HIS A 552 -54.37 19.26 -4.15
CA HIS A 552 -54.71 17.85 -4.32
C HIS A 552 -56.17 17.58 -3.95
N SER A 553 -56.85 16.72 -4.72
CA SER A 553 -58.17 16.18 -4.41
C SER A 553 -58.24 14.68 -4.71
N ASN A 554 -58.96 13.92 -3.88
CA ASN A 554 -59.23 12.50 -4.12
C ASN A 554 -60.62 12.25 -4.73
N SER A 555 -61.31 13.31 -5.15
CA SER A 555 -62.71 13.26 -5.55
C SER A 555 -62.83 13.31 -7.07
N ILE A 556 -63.41 12.27 -7.68
CA ILE A 556 -63.63 12.21 -9.15
C ILE A 556 -64.32 13.48 -9.69
N PRO A 557 -65.38 14.04 -9.06
CA PRO A 557 -65.99 15.30 -9.50
C PRO A 557 -65.08 16.54 -9.50
N ALA A 558 -63.95 16.51 -8.77
CA ALA A 558 -62.96 17.59 -8.81
C ALA A 558 -62.08 17.54 -10.07
N HIS A 559 -62.04 16.38 -10.74
CA HIS A 559 -61.18 16.12 -11.90
C HIS A 559 -61.96 15.87 -13.18
N VAL A 560 -63.19 15.34 -13.10
CA VAL A 560 -64.09 15.11 -14.22
C VAL A 560 -65.28 16.05 -14.06
N LEU A 561 -65.29 17.12 -14.87
CA LEU A 561 -66.15 18.29 -14.65
C LEU A 561 -67.49 18.22 -15.40
N ASN A 562 -67.68 17.21 -16.26
CA ASN A 562 -68.94 16.93 -16.96
C ASN A 562 -69.04 15.43 -17.33
N ASN A 563 -70.23 14.97 -17.70
CA ASN A 563 -70.44 13.61 -18.22
C ASN A 563 -71.19 13.69 -19.57
N PRO A 564 -70.47 13.81 -20.69
CA PRO A 564 -71.07 14.21 -21.97
C PRO A 564 -72.25 13.37 -22.45
N ILE A 565 -72.21 12.04 -22.23
CA ILE A 565 -73.29 11.14 -22.67
C ILE A 565 -74.47 11.24 -21.71
N SER A 566 -74.24 11.25 -20.39
CA SER A 566 -75.30 11.43 -19.40
C SER A 566 -75.97 12.80 -19.52
N ASP A 567 -75.17 13.85 -19.67
CA ASP A 567 -75.63 15.23 -19.85
C ASP A 567 -76.44 15.37 -21.16
N ALA A 568 -76.05 14.67 -22.23
CA ALA A 568 -76.79 14.64 -23.50
C ALA A 568 -78.13 13.90 -23.40
N ILE A 569 -78.22 12.85 -22.59
CA ILE A 569 -79.48 12.13 -22.32
C ILE A 569 -80.41 13.00 -21.45
N GLU A 570 -79.89 13.58 -20.36
CA GLU A 570 -80.69 14.42 -19.44
C GLU A 570 -81.18 15.71 -20.11
N SER A 571 -80.39 16.30 -21.00
CA SER A 571 -80.78 17.49 -21.78
C SER A 571 -81.76 17.21 -22.91
N GLY A 572 -82.05 15.94 -23.23
CA GLY A 572 -82.91 15.53 -24.34
C GLY A 572 -82.25 15.62 -25.72
N THR A 573 -80.93 15.81 -25.78
CA THR A 573 -80.14 15.81 -27.03
C THR A 573 -80.01 14.39 -27.60
N LEU A 574 -79.87 13.39 -26.73
CA LEU A 574 -79.98 11.97 -27.04
C LEU A 574 -81.31 11.43 -26.53
N VAL A 575 -82.12 10.87 -27.43
CA VAL A 575 -83.42 10.29 -27.12
C VAL A 575 -83.37 8.80 -27.44
N TYR A 576 -83.79 7.93 -26.52
CA TYR A 576 -83.83 6.49 -26.82
C TYR A 576 -84.98 6.18 -27.78
N ASP A 577 -84.66 5.57 -28.92
CA ASP A 577 -85.65 5.19 -29.92
C ASP A 577 -85.81 3.65 -29.91
N HIS A 578 -86.93 3.19 -29.36
CA HIS A 578 -87.26 1.77 -29.25
C HIS A 578 -87.35 1.04 -30.60
N THR A 579 -87.51 1.78 -31.70
CA THR A 579 -87.67 1.22 -33.05
C THR A 579 -86.34 0.72 -33.61
N VAL A 580 -85.22 1.39 -33.28
CA VAL A 580 -83.85 0.99 -33.67
C VAL A 580 -83.04 0.41 -32.50
N GLY A 581 -83.62 0.38 -31.29
CA GLY A 581 -82.97 -0.19 -30.10
C GLY A 581 -81.72 0.56 -29.67
N SER A 582 -81.67 1.88 -29.90
CA SER A 582 -80.46 2.70 -29.70
C SER A 582 -80.85 4.17 -29.46
N TYR A 583 -79.91 4.96 -28.94
CA TYR A 583 -80.10 6.41 -28.78
C TYR A 583 -80.01 7.12 -30.12
N VAL A 584 -80.85 8.14 -30.31
CA VAL A 584 -80.90 8.92 -31.54
C VAL A 584 -80.85 10.41 -31.27
N ILE A 585 -80.25 11.15 -32.20
CA ILE A 585 -80.38 12.61 -32.29
C ILE A 585 -81.51 12.90 -33.27
N ASP A 586 -82.56 13.57 -32.78
CA ASP A 586 -83.73 13.92 -33.57
C ASP A 586 -83.52 15.27 -34.27
N LEU A 587 -83.47 15.26 -35.60
CA LEU A 587 -83.36 16.48 -36.42
C LEU A 587 -84.71 17.18 -36.66
N GLY A 588 -85.81 16.65 -36.13
CA GLY A 588 -87.16 17.18 -36.25
C GLY A 588 -87.89 16.72 -37.51
N THR A 589 -89.00 17.40 -37.82
CA THR A 589 -89.90 17.06 -38.94
C THR A 589 -89.69 17.95 -40.16
N GLU A 590 -89.84 17.37 -41.36
CA GLU A 590 -89.81 18.09 -42.64
C GLU A 590 -90.96 17.64 -43.55
N HIS A 591 -91.53 18.55 -44.34
CA HIS A 591 -92.66 18.27 -45.24
C HIS A 591 -92.21 18.21 -46.70
N ILE A 592 -92.58 17.15 -47.42
CA ILE A 592 -92.28 16.98 -48.86
C ILE A 592 -93.58 16.71 -49.62
N ASN A 593 -93.93 17.57 -50.57
CA ASN A 593 -95.18 17.47 -51.33
C ASN A 593 -94.93 16.95 -52.76
N GLY A 594 -95.62 15.88 -53.16
CA GLY A 594 -95.66 15.33 -54.51
C GLY A 594 -96.98 15.68 -55.23
N SER A 595 -97.01 15.58 -56.57
CA SER A 595 -98.20 15.93 -57.36
C SER A 595 -99.18 14.74 -57.51
N THR A 596 -98.89 13.81 -58.42
CA THR A 596 -99.75 12.66 -58.77
C THR A 596 -99.09 11.32 -58.45
N SER A 597 -97.99 11.33 -57.69
CA SER A 597 -97.26 10.15 -57.24
C SER A 597 -96.50 10.46 -55.95
N ARG A 598 -96.32 9.45 -55.10
CA ARG A 598 -95.61 9.57 -53.82
C ARG A 598 -94.16 10.09 -54.00
N PRO A 599 -93.75 11.17 -53.29
CA PRO A 599 -92.39 11.72 -53.40
C PRO A 599 -91.33 10.86 -52.68
N SER A 600 -90.08 10.90 -53.16
CA SER A 600 -88.94 10.17 -52.58
C SER A 600 -88.27 10.94 -51.44
N VAL A 601 -87.85 10.24 -50.38
CA VAL A 601 -87.25 10.85 -49.17
C VAL A 601 -85.72 10.87 -49.26
N PRO A 602 -85.02 11.98 -48.92
CA PRO A 602 -83.55 12.03 -48.93
C PRO A 602 -82.89 11.29 -47.74
N ASP A 603 -81.75 10.65 -48.00
CA ASP A 603 -80.88 10.07 -46.95
C ASP A 603 -80.16 11.13 -46.10
N ILE A 604 -79.89 10.80 -44.83
CA ILE A 604 -79.18 11.68 -43.88
C ILE A 604 -77.66 11.60 -44.12
N LYS A 605 -77.06 12.66 -44.66
CA LYS A 605 -75.60 12.77 -44.91
C LYS A 605 -74.85 13.47 -43.76
N ASN A 606 -73.59 13.09 -43.53
CA ASN A 606 -72.71 13.63 -42.47
C ASN A 606 -73.22 13.42 -41.02
N HIS A 607 -73.91 12.30 -40.77
CA HIS A 607 -74.46 11.98 -39.45
C HIS A 607 -73.38 11.87 -38.36
N ASP A 608 -72.19 11.37 -38.71
CA ASP A 608 -70.97 11.35 -37.88
C ASP A 608 -70.63 12.73 -37.31
N LYS A 609 -70.58 13.77 -38.16
CA LYS A 609 -70.24 15.14 -37.75
C LYS A 609 -71.34 15.80 -36.91
N ILE A 610 -72.60 15.43 -37.16
CA ILE A 610 -73.75 15.92 -36.39
C ILE A 610 -73.67 15.36 -34.97
N ILE A 611 -73.42 14.05 -34.83
CA ILE A 611 -73.28 13.38 -33.53
C ILE A 611 -72.05 13.90 -32.78
N GLU A 612 -70.89 14.00 -33.44
CA GLU A 612 -69.65 14.48 -32.82
C GLU A 612 -69.74 15.95 -32.33
N ARG A 613 -70.55 16.78 -33.01
CA ARG A 613 -70.75 18.20 -32.61
C ARG A 613 -71.80 18.38 -31.52
N ALA A 614 -72.81 17.52 -31.47
CA ALA A 614 -73.92 17.64 -30.52
C ALA A 614 -73.52 17.22 -29.10
N ILE A 615 -72.57 16.29 -28.97
CA ILE A 615 -72.15 15.74 -27.68
C ILE A 615 -70.70 16.17 -27.42
N PRO A 616 -70.43 17.01 -26.40
CA PRO A 616 -69.08 17.51 -26.14
C PRO A 616 -68.11 16.40 -25.73
N GLN A 617 -66.82 16.72 -25.63
CA GLN A 617 -65.85 15.84 -24.99
C GLN A 617 -65.93 15.99 -23.46
N TYR A 618 -65.28 15.09 -22.73
CA TYR A 618 -65.08 15.27 -21.30
C TYR A 618 -64.23 16.51 -21.02
N HIS A 619 -64.49 17.16 -19.89
CA HIS A 619 -63.71 18.26 -19.35
C HIS A 619 -62.96 17.74 -18.14
N THR A 620 -61.63 17.75 -18.19
CA THR A 620 -60.81 17.19 -17.12
C THR A 620 -59.73 18.12 -16.61
N LYS A 621 -59.33 17.90 -15.37
CA LYS A 621 -58.34 18.71 -14.65
C LYS A 621 -57.48 17.81 -13.76
N ASN A 622 -56.16 17.99 -13.81
CA ASN A 622 -55.24 17.31 -12.90
C ASN A 622 -55.22 17.96 -11.50
N ASP A 623 -54.54 17.32 -10.56
CA ASP A 623 -53.97 18.01 -9.40
C ASP A 623 -52.92 19.07 -9.83
N LEU A 624 -52.57 19.98 -8.91
CA LEU A 624 -51.53 20.99 -9.12
C LEU A 624 -50.28 20.63 -8.34
N LEU A 625 -49.13 20.58 -9.01
CA LEU A 625 -47.82 20.54 -8.36
C LEU A 625 -46.86 21.49 -9.10
N ILE A 626 -46.43 22.54 -8.42
CA ILE A 626 -45.38 23.45 -8.87
C ILE A 626 -44.18 23.28 -7.94
N PHE A 627 -43.01 22.98 -8.50
CA PHE A 627 -41.78 22.76 -7.75
C PHE A 627 -40.69 23.71 -8.28
N ASN A 628 -40.16 24.59 -7.43
CA ASN A 628 -39.21 25.64 -7.80
C ASN A 628 -39.66 26.47 -9.02
N GLY A 629 -40.93 26.85 -9.05
CA GLY A 629 -41.54 27.63 -10.15
C GLY A 629 -41.81 26.86 -11.44
N MET A 630 -41.46 25.56 -11.51
CA MET A 630 -41.79 24.70 -12.64
C MET A 630 -43.07 23.91 -12.37
N THR A 631 -44.03 24.00 -13.30
CA THR A 631 -45.26 23.22 -13.25
C THR A 631 -44.97 21.75 -13.57
N ILE A 632 -44.98 20.91 -12.54
CA ILE A 632 -44.82 19.45 -12.65
C ILE A 632 -46.15 18.80 -13.04
N MET A 633 -47.25 19.28 -12.46
CA MET A 633 -48.60 18.86 -12.82
C MET A 633 -49.47 20.11 -13.01
N ASP A 634 -50.07 20.23 -14.18
CA ASP A 634 -50.85 21.40 -14.61
C ASP A 634 -52.35 21.15 -14.41
N ASP A 635 -52.99 22.04 -13.65
CA ASP A 635 -54.38 21.97 -13.21
C ASP A 635 -55.34 22.75 -14.14
N THR A 636 -54.88 23.12 -15.34
CA THR A 636 -55.72 23.73 -16.38
C THR A 636 -56.76 22.75 -16.91
N VAL A 637 -57.99 23.24 -17.09
CA VAL A 637 -59.11 22.44 -17.58
C VAL A 637 -58.92 22.12 -19.06
N SER A 638 -58.83 20.83 -19.40
CA SER A 638 -58.81 20.34 -20.77
C SER A 638 -60.22 20.10 -21.29
N THR A 639 -60.56 20.67 -22.43
CA THR A 639 -61.86 20.47 -23.10
C THR A 639 -61.86 19.29 -24.08
N SER A 640 -60.79 18.49 -24.12
CA SER A 640 -60.61 17.37 -25.06
C SER A 640 -60.75 15.99 -24.39
N GLY A 641 -61.02 15.98 -23.08
CA GLY A 641 -61.01 14.79 -22.22
C GLY A 641 -59.63 14.40 -21.70
N LYS A 642 -58.55 14.87 -22.34
CA LYS A 642 -57.16 14.53 -21.95
C LYS A 642 -56.50 15.71 -21.26
N ALA A 643 -56.34 15.64 -19.94
CA ALA A 643 -55.59 16.64 -19.19
C ALA A 643 -54.09 16.60 -19.55
N PRO A 644 -53.34 17.70 -19.34
CA PRO A 644 -51.90 17.77 -19.63
C PRO A 644 -51.12 16.64 -18.95
N GLU A 645 -50.09 16.13 -19.62
CA GLU A 645 -49.20 15.10 -19.08
C GLU A 645 -48.22 15.72 -18.05
N PRO A 646 -47.92 15.05 -16.92
CA PRO A 646 -46.96 15.55 -15.94
C PRO A 646 -45.55 15.69 -16.52
N SER A 647 -44.83 16.72 -16.07
CA SER A 647 -43.40 16.90 -16.33
C SER A 647 -42.55 16.19 -15.28
N ALA A 648 -41.27 15.99 -15.56
CA ALA A 648 -40.34 15.48 -14.56
C ALA A 648 -40.02 16.55 -13.50
N VAL A 649 -39.93 16.14 -12.23
CA VAL A 649 -39.38 16.99 -11.15
C VAL A 649 -37.92 17.29 -11.49
N PRO A 650 -37.44 18.54 -11.31
CA PRO A 650 -36.03 18.87 -11.55
C PRO A 650 -35.11 18.02 -10.68
N GLU A 651 -34.04 17.50 -11.27
CA GLU A 651 -33.00 16.81 -10.52
C GLU A 651 -32.34 17.76 -9.52
N SER A 652 -32.16 17.27 -8.30
CA SER A 652 -31.50 17.99 -7.22
C SER A 652 -30.00 18.11 -7.48
N VAL A 653 -29.46 19.33 -7.44
CA VAL A 653 -28.03 19.59 -7.57
C VAL A 653 -27.27 19.22 -6.30
N ILE A 654 -25.97 18.96 -6.43
CA ILE A 654 -25.07 18.81 -5.28
C ILE A 654 -24.85 20.18 -4.66
N CYS A 655 -24.96 20.27 -3.32
CA CYS A 655 -24.76 21.51 -2.59
C CYS A 655 -23.34 22.08 -2.79
N HIS A 656 -23.20 23.39 -2.61
CA HIS A 656 -21.91 24.05 -2.75
C HIS A 656 -20.87 23.55 -1.71
N GLU A 657 -19.57 23.63 -2.03
CA GLU A 657 -18.49 22.99 -1.24
C GLU A 657 -18.29 23.50 0.21
N ASN A 658 -19.00 24.56 0.61
CA ASN A 658 -19.00 25.11 1.97
C ASN A 658 -20.30 24.86 2.74
N ALA A 659 -21.23 24.07 2.19
CA ALA A 659 -22.53 23.83 2.80
C ALA A 659 -22.38 23.03 4.09
N PHE A 660 -21.44 22.08 4.10
CA PHE A 660 -21.05 21.28 5.26
C PHE A 660 -19.53 21.19 5.34
N TYR A 661 -18.90 22.26 5.82
CA TYR A 661 -17.44 22.36 5.95
C TYR A 661 -17.02 22.83 7.34
N ALA A 662 -16.08 22.11 7.96
CA ALA A 662 -15.44 22.49 9.23
C ALA A 662 -13.93 22.27 9.13
N LYS A 663 -13.13 23.19 9.71
CA LYS A 663 -11.65 23.16 9.67
C LYS A 663 -11.04 23.50 11.03
N GLY A 664 -9.72 23.35 11.17
CA GLY A 664 -9.02 23.63 12.44
C GLY A 664 -9.29 22.57 13.51
N LEU A 665 -9.58 21.33 13.11
CA LEU A 665 -9.89 20.23 14.00
C LEU A 665 -8.59 19.54 14.41
N THR A 666 -7.95 20.00 15.49
CA THR A 666 -6.64 19.48 15.94
C THR A 666 -6.74 18.04 16.46
N ILE A 667 -5.85 17.16 15.98
CA ILE A 667 -5.74 15.79 16.48
C ILE A 667 -5.18 15.79 17.90
N PRO A 668 -5.89 15.21 18.90
CA PRO A 668 -5.44 15.17 20.30
C PRO A 668 -4.11 14.43 20.53
N ASP A 669 -3.30 14.89 21.51
CA ASP A 669 -2.01 14.28 21.87
C ASP A 669 -2.13 12.83 22.36
N ASN A 670 -3.29 12.42 22.87
CA ASN A 670 -3.56 11.07 23.35
C ASN A 670 -4.12 10.13 22.27
N THR A 671 -4.31 10.61 21.03
CA THR A 671 -4.74 9.75 19.93
C THR A 671 -3.62 8.81 19.54
N LEU A 672 -3.87 7.50 19.72
CA LEU A 672 -2.90 6.45 19.42
C LEU A 672 -2.63 6.36 17.92
N ASN A 673 -1.40 5.95 17.59
CA ASN A 673 -1.08 5.54 16.22
C ASN A 673 -1.98 4.38 15.80
N GLY A 674 -2.50 4.43 14.58
CA GLY A 674 -3.41 3.42 14.05
C GLY A 674 -4.30 3.97 12.93
N VAL A 675 -5.10 3.09 12.35
CA VAL A 675 -6.16 3.48 11.42
C VAL A 675 -7.44 3.69 12.24
N HIS A 676 -7.99 4.89 12.15
CA HIS A 676 -9.23 5.27 12.82
C HIS A 676 -10.33 5.33 11.78
N GLU A 677 -11.28 4.39 11.86
CA GLU A 677 -12.43 4.32 10.95
C GLU A 677 -13.38 5.49 11.16
N SER A 678 -13.95 5.97 10.05
CA SER A 678 -14.88 7.09 10.04
C SER A 678 -16.31 6.61 9.85
N LYS A 679 -17.26 7.31 10.46
CA LYS A 679 -18.69 7.14 10.22
C LYS A 679 -19.34 8.50 10.04
N GLY A 680 -20.37 8.58 9.19
CA GLY A 680 -21.07 9.83 8.96
C GLY A 680 -22.57 9.61 8.76
N THR A 681 -23.35 10.59 9.19
CA THR A 681 -24.81 10.61 9.01
C THR A 681 -25.27 12.02 8.64
N ILE A 682 -26.12 12.13 7.64
CA ILE A 682 -26.81 13.37 7.27
C ILE A 682 -28.23 13.31 7.83
N THR A 683 -28.61 14.35 8.57
CA THR A 683 -30.00 14.52 9.02
C THR A 683 -30.73 15.42 8.03
N TYR A 684 -31.75 14.89 7.40
CA TYR A 684 -32.67 15.60 6.53
C TYR A 684 -33.98 15.91 7.27
N ARG A 685 -34.57 17.07 6.99
CA ARG A 685 -35.85 17.53 7.55
C ARG A 685 -36.87 17.66 6.42
N ARG A 686 -38.09 17.14 6.64
CA ARG A 686 -39.20 17.25 5.68
C ARG A 686 -39.73 18.69 5.58
N LEU A 687 -40.16 19.09 4.39
CA LEU A 687 -40.89 20.33 4.13
C LEU A 687 -42.38 20.19 4.49
N ALA A 688 -43.10 21.30 4.61
CA ALA A 688 -44.47 21.29 5.14
C ALA A 688 -45.50 20.82 4.10
N GLU A 689 -45.24 21.09 2.83
CA GLU A 689 -46.11 20.79 1.70
C GLU A 689 -45.97 19.31 1.30
N THR A 690 -46.94 18.49 1.74
CA THR A 690 -46.92 17.03 1.53
C THR A 690 -48.32 16.48 1.24
N VAL A 691 -48.39 15.40 0.48
CA VAL A 691 -49.58 14.55 0.32
C VAL A 691 -49.24 13.16 0.84
N ASN A 692 -50.02 12.63 1.79
CA ASN A 692 -49.91 11.25 2.29
C ASN A 692 -48.45 10.79 2.55
N PRO A 693 -47.68 11.46 3.41
CA PRO A 693 -46.25 11.17 3.62
C PRO A 693 -46.02 9.75 4.14
N LYS A 694 -44.98 9.08 3.64
CA LYS A 694 -44.62 7.70 4.03
C LYS A 694 -43.52 7.65 5.09
N ARG A 695 -42.68 8.68 5.17
CA ARG A 695 -41.48 8.73 6.04
C ARG A 695 -41.71 9.57 7.31
N PRO A 696 -40.83 9.49 8.33
CA PRO A 696 -40.86 10.41 9.47
C PRO A 696 -40.42 11.84 9.08
N GLU A 697 -40.68 12.82 9.95
CA GLU A 697 -40.35 14.24 9.71
C GLU A 697 -38.84 14.51 9.58
N LYS A 698 -38.01 13.68 10.21
CA LYS A 698 -36.57 13.66 10.03
C LYS A 698 -36.13 12.30 9.57
N ILE A 699 -35.30 12.26 8.54
CA ILE A 699 -34.66 11.03 8.05
C ILE A 699 -33.15 11.16 8.24
N GLU A 700 -32.52 10.07 8.66
CA GLU A 700 -31.07 9.97 8.79
C GLU A 700 -30.55 9.05 7.71
N ILE A 701 -29.66 9.58 6.87
CA ILE A 701 -29.04 8.83 5.77
C ILE A 701 -27.56 8.64 6.12
N PRO A 702 -27.05 7.39 6.16
CA PRO A 702 -25.63 7.14 6.38
C PRO A 702 -24.82 7.63 5.18
N ILE A 703 -23.66 8.22 5.45
CA ILE A 703 -22.71 8.65 4.42
C ILE A 703 -21.78 7.49 4.09
N SER A 704 -21.76 7.05 2.84
CA SER A 704 -20.82 6.04 2.37
C SER A 704 -20.49 6.27 0.88
N PRO A 705 -19.22 6.50 0.52
CA PRO A 705 -18.01 6.30 1.33
C PRO A 705 -17.57 7.52 2.17
N ILE A 706 -16.88 7.24 3.28
CA ILE A 706 -16.08 8.20 4.07
C ILE A 706 -14.69 7.60 4.33
N ASN A 707 -13.63 8.38 4.14
CA ASN A 707 -12.27 7.87 4.32
C ASN A 707 -11.89 7.73 5.82
N SER A 708 -11.07 6.73 6.15
CA SER A 708 -10.45 6.61 7.47
C SER A 708 -9.28 7.59 7.63
N VAL A 709 -8.86 7.80 8.88
CA VAL A 709 -7.71 8.65 9.24
C VAL A 709 -6.64 7.78 9.88
N ARG A 710 -5.47 7.72 9.26
CA ARG A 710 -4.30 7.00 9.75
C ARG A 710 -3.44 7.94 10.59
N VAL A 711 -3.51 7.81 11.91
CA VAL A 711 -2.67 8.59 12.83
C VAL A 711 -1.32 7.91 12.97
N HIS A 712 -0.25 8.66 12.76
CA HIS A 712 1.11 8.14 12.92
C HIS A 712 2.08 9.24 13.35
N THR A 713 2.36 9.32 14.64
CA THR A 713 3.23 10.34 15.22
C THR A 713 4.70 9.94 15.09
N PRO A 714 5.51 10.66 14.30
CA PRO A 714 6.86 10.24 13.97
C PRO A 714 7.87 10.69 15.03
N VAL A 715 8.86 9.83 15.27
CA VAL A 715 10.08 10.11 16.00
C VAL A 715 11.28 9.50 15.27
N VAL A 716 12.41 10.19 15.30
CA VAL A 716 13.67 9.79 14.68
C VAL A 716 14.80 9.92 15.69
N CYS A 717 15.68 8.92 15.75
CA CYS A 717 16.85 8.81 16.62
C CYS A 717 18.15 8.76 15.80
N SER A 718 18.51 9.90 15.22
CA SER A 718 19.78 10.11 14.52
C SER A 718 20.89 10.48 15.52
N SER A 719 21.19 9.59 16.46
CA SER A 719 21.97 9.93 17.67
C SER A 719 23.24 9.10 17.83
N GLY A 720 24.38 9.67 18.21
CA GLY A 720 25.61 8.90 18.37
C GLY A 720 26.72 9.61 19.11
N VAL A 721 27.81 8.89 19.34
CA VAL A 721 28.99 9.38 20.04
C VAL A 721 30.05 9.82 19.04
N LEU A 722 30.74 10.93 19.30
CA LEU A 722 31.86 11.41 18.50
C LEU A 722 33.05 10.45 18.68
N ASP A 723 33.64 10.02 17.56
CA ASP A 723 34.84 9.20 17.56
C ASP A 723 36.09 10.05 17.81
N ASP A 724 36.75 9.83 18.96
CA ASP A 724 37.95 10.57 19.38
C ASP A 724 39.25 10.01 18.76
N VAL A 725 39.19 9.68 17.47
CA VAL A 725 40.26 8.95 16.73
C VAL A 725 41.64 9.59 16.85
N LYS A 726 41.72 10.93 16.85
CA LYS A 726 43.00 11.68 16.92
C LYS A 726 43.74 11.54 18.24
N ASN A 727 43.06 10.99 19.25
CA ASN A 727 43.60 10.80 20.60
C ASN A 727 43.76 9.31 20.93
N ASP A 728 43.50 8.43 19.96
CA ASP A 728 43.60 6.99 20.14
C ASP A 728 45.05 6.52 20.00
N GLN A 729 45.61 6.10 21.13
CA GLN A 729 47.00 5.63 21.25
C GLN A 729 47.13 4.11 21.15
N THR A 730 46.06 3.39 20.79
CA THR A 730 46.10 1.93 20.66
C THR A 730 46.91 1.52 19.43
N LEU A 731 47.72 0.46 19.58
CA LEU A 731 48.50 -0.11 18.47
C LEU A 731 47.62 -0.90 17.49
N ASN A 732 46.54 -1.51 17.99
CA ASN A 732 45.56 -2.28 17.21
C ASN A 732 44.14 -1.73 17.41
N PRO A 733 43.81 -0.59 16.78
CA PRO A 733 42.52 0.06 16.97
C PRO A 733 41.37 -0.66 16.27
N ASP A 734 40.20 -0.70 16.93
CA ASP A 734 38.94 -1.18 16.35
C ASP A 734 38.13 0.02 15.84
N ARG A 735 38.07 0.17 14.51
CA ARG A 735 37.37 1.28 13.86
C ARG A 735 35.89 1.01 13.59
N SER A 736 35.36 -0.13 14.03
CA SER A 736 33.91 -0.35 14.10
C SER A 736 33.25 0.36 15.29
N ARG A 737 34.05 0.93 16.20
CA ARG A 737 33.61 1.58 17.44
C ARG A 737 34.19 2.99 17.54
N SER A 738 33.41 3.92 18.08
CA SER A 738 33.93 5.26 18.41
C SER A 738 34.88 5.17 19.61
N ALA A 739 36.06 5.76 19.50
CA ALA A 739 37.02 5.86 20.59
C ALA A 739 36.57 6.90 21.62
N LEU A 740 36.60 6.53 22.89
CA LEU A 740 36.39 7.41 24.04
C LEU A 740 37.60 7.34 24.96
N VAL A 741 38.41 8.40 25.01
CA VAL A 741 39.64 8.42 25.79
C VAL A 741 39.36 8.89 27.22
N LEU A 742 39.87 8.15 28.21
CA LEU A 742 39.72 8.47 29.63
C LEU A 742 40.35 9.81 30.03
N GLY A 743 39.64 10.55 30.88
CA GLY A 743 40.09 11.84 31.42
C GLY A 743 40.07 12.98 30.40
N ARG A 744 39.23 12.87 29.37
CA ARG A 744 39.12 13.86 28.28
C ARG A 744 37.64 14.16 27.96
N PRO A 745 37.37 15.36 27.42
CA PRO A 745 36.07 15.66 26.85
C PRO A 745 35.84 14.92 25.52
N SER A 746 34.58 14.62 25.24
CA SER A 746 34.06 14.17 23.95
C SER A 746 32.69 14.82 23.71
N ARG A 747 31.95 14.39 22.68
CA ARG A 747 30.65 14.93 22.33
C ARG A 747 29.68 13.82 21.95
N ILE A 748 28.39 14.04 22.19
CA ILE A 748 27.33 13.23 21.58
C ILE A 748 26.40 14.12 20.77
N ARG A 749 25.77 13.52 19.77
CA ARG A 749 24.69 14.12 19.00
C ARG A 749 23.39 13.35 19.24
N ILE A 750 22.27 14.05 19.36
CA ILE A 750 20.95 13.46 19.60
C ILE A 750 19.87 14.17 18.77
N PHE A 751 19.92 13.99 17.45
CA PHE A 751 19.01 14.66 16.54
C PHE A 751 17.60 14.03 16.53
N THR A 752 16.58 14.89 16.53
CA THR A 752 15.18 14.55 16.20
C THR A 752 14.89 14.68 14.69
N VAL A 753 15.92 15.02 13.91
CA VAL A 753 15.85 15.20 12.46
C VAL A 753 16.44 13.98 11.77
N GLY A 754 15.75 13.47 10.76
CA GLY A 754 16.28 12.41 9.90
C GLY A 754 15.21 11.80 9.01
N ASN A 755 15.55 10.69 8.37
CA ASN A 755 14.63 10.00 7.47
C ASN A 755 13.55 9.25 8.26
N HIS A 756 12.33 9.33 7.77
CA HIS A 756 11.13 8.64 8.25
C HIS A 756 10.38 8.04 7.04
N LEU A 757 9.07 7.82 7.13
CA LEU A 757 8.25 7.30 6.03
C LEU A 757 8.32 8.21 4.79
N ASN A 758 8.45 7.57 3.63
CA ASN A 758 8.48 8.24 2.32
C ASN A 758 7.06 8.58 1.84
N ILE A 759 6.35 9.43 2.59
CA ILE A 759 4.98 9.88 2.32
C ILE A 759 4.84 11.40 2.54
N LYS A 760 3.84 12.00 1.88
CA LYS A 760 3.54 13.44 1.95
C LYS A 760 3.48 13.93 3.41
N GLY A 761 4.25 14.98 3.72
CA GLY A 761 4.34 15.58 5.06
C GLY A 761 5.37 14.95 6.00
N TYR A 762 5.90 13.76 5.66
CA TYR A 762 6.98 13.09 6.39
C TYR A 762 8.32 13.28 5.66
N SER A 763 8.97 12.20 5.22
CA SER A 763 10.30 12.23 4.57
C SER A 763 10.27 12.01 3.06
N GLU A 764 9.20 12.42 2.38
CA GLU A 764 9.05 12.25 0.92
C GLU A 764 10.17 12.91 0.11
N ASN A 765 10.57 14.13 0.49
CA ASN A 765 11.52 14.94 -0.28
C ASN A 765 12.73 15.43 0.52
N ARG A 766 12.67 15.31 1.86
CA ARG A 766 13.72 15.78 2.78
C ARG A 766 13.60 15.07 4.14
N PRO A 767 14.67 15.04 4.95
CA PRO A 767 14.59 14.63 6.34
C PRO A 767 13.48 15.37 7.09
N MET A 768 12.73 14.65 7.91
CA MET A 768 11.68 15.20 8.75
C MET A 768 12.26 15.71 10.07
N ASP A 769 11.84 16.89 10.51
CA ASP A 769 12.06 17.31 11.90
C ASP A 769 10.91 16.81 12.78
N CYS A 770 11.19 15.82 13.61
CA CYS A 770 10.23 15.21 14.50
C CYS A 770 10.15 15.90 15.87
N ARG A 771 10.85 17.03 16.09
CA ARG A 771 10.89 17.74 17.38
C ARG A 771 9.50 18.10 17.90
N LYS A 772 8.61 18.59 17.03
CA LYS A 772 7.20 18.91 17.38
C LYS A 772 6.44 17.70 17.97
N TYR A 773 6.81 16.49 17.57
CA TYR A 773 6.12 15.24 17.89
C TYR A 773 6.85 14.39 18.94
N THR A 774 8.03 14.83 19.38
CA THR A 774 8.86 14.13 20.36
C THR A 774 8.51 14.61 21.77
N ARG A 775 8.17 13.68 22.66
CA ARG A 775 7.94 13.92 24.10
C ARG A 775 9.24 14.15 24.84
N ASP A 776 10.19 13.25 24.62
CA ASP A 776 11.45 13.21 25.36
C ASP A 776 12.54 12.50 24.53
N ARG A 777 13.78 12.93 24.72
CA ARG A 777 14.97 12.41 24.05
C ARG A 777 16.01 12.06 25.09
N GLN A 778 16.49 10.82 25.08
CA GLN A 778 17.27 10.29 26.20
C GLN A 778 18.50 9.51 25.73
N VAL A 779 19.52 9.50 26.59
CA VAL A 779 20.75 8.72 26.43
C VAL A 779 21.03 7.92 27.70
N ARG A 780 21.63 6.73 27.54
CA ARG A 780 22.09 5.89 28.64
C ARG A 780 23.48 5.34 28.33
N PHE A 781 24.43 5.64 29.20
CA PHE A 781 25.78 5.08 29.15
C PHE A 781 25.89 3.89 30.09
N PRO A 782 26.56 2.79 29.71
CA PRO A 782 26.79 1.63 30.58
C PRO A 782 27.90 1.86 31.62
N PHE A 783 28.43 3.08 31.69
CA PHE A 783 29.46 3.53 32.62
C PHE A 783 29.19 4.98 33.06
N ASP A 784 29.89 5.43 34.10
CA ASP A 784 29.77 6.79 34.63
C ASP A 784 30.21 7.84 33.62
N VAL A 785 29.46 8.93 33.49
CA VAL A 785 29.76 10.00 32.55
C VAL A 785 29.30 11.35 33.11
N TYR A 786 29.93 12.43 32.68
CA TYR A 786 29.39 13.77 32.87
C TYR A 786 28.76 14.28 31.58
N ILE A 787 27.52 14.75 31.62
CA ILE A 787 26.77 15.18 30.42
C ILE A 787 26.48 16.67 30.48
N GLY A 788 26.80 17.39 29.40
CA GLY A 788 26.65 18.85 29.29
C GLY A 788 27.86 19.65 29.78
N THR A 789 29.03 19.02 29.89
CA THR A 789 30.28 19.64 30.36
C THR A 789 31.49 18.99 29.68
N ASP A 790 32.58 19.74 29.53
CA ASP A 790 33.87 19.28 29.00
C ASP A 790 34.91 19.01 30.09
N LYS A 791 34.49 19.08 31.37
CA LYS A 791 35.31 18.87 32.56
C LYS A 791 34.50 18.16 33.65
N PRO A 792 35.15 17.59 34.68
CA PRO A 792 34.45 17.04 35.84
C PRO A 792 33.58 18.11 36.51
N ASP A 793 32.27 17.87 36.58
CA ASP A 793 31.29 18.74 37.24
C ASP A 793 30.19 17.87 37.87
N ASN A 794 30.16 17.80 39.20
CA ASN A 794 29.21 16.95 39.93
C ASN A 794 27.74 17.29 39.67
N SER A 795 27.42 18.52 39.27
CA SER A 795 26.04 18.89 38.89
C SER A 795 25.58 18.24 37.58
N ARG A 796 26.54 17.72 36.80
CA ARG A 796 26.36 17.08 35.49
C ARG A 796 26.68 15.58 35.52
N PHE A 797 26.92 15.01 36.69
CA PHE A 797 27.26 13.60 36.85
C PHE A 797 26.06 12.69 36.59
N VAL A 798 26.25 11.68 35.75
CA VAL A 798 25.26 10.65 35.44
C VAL A 798 25.88 9.28 35.74
N PRO A 799 25.37 8.54 36.75
CA PRO A 799 25.84 7.20 37.05
C PRO A 799 25.60 6.22 35.91
N ALA A 800 26.44 5.19 35.82
CA ALA A 800 26.28 4.08 34.89
C ALA A 800 24.84 3.53 34.86
N ASN A 801 24.37 3.15 33.66
CA ASN A 801 23.06 2.56 33.38
C ASN A 801 21.84 3.44 33.74
N THR A 802 22.01 4.75 33.80
CA THR A 802 20.93 5.71 34.07
C THR A 802 20.46 6.38 32.77
N TRP A 803 19.16 6.39 32.52
CA TRP A 803 18.57 7.20 31.42
C TRP A 803 18.58 8.68 31.79
N TYR A 804 19.15 9.51 30.92
CA TYR A 804 19.23 10.96 31.10
C TYR A 804 18.52 11.68 29.96
N SER A 805 17.58 12.56 30.29
CA SER A 805 16.82 13.36 29.32
C SER A 805 17.60 14.59 28.86
N ILE A 806 17.65 14.82 27.55
CA ILE A 806 18.25 16.00 26.93
C ILE A 806 17.13 16.99 26.55
N PRO A 807 17.24 18.29 26.87
CA PRO A 807 16.26 19.29 26.46
C PRO A 807 16.02 19.25 24.96
N LEU A 808 14.79 19.48 24.46
CA LEU A 808 14.44 19.35 23.04
C LEU A 808 14.90 20.52 22.15
N ASP A 809 15.40 21.61 22.73
CA ASP A 809 15.89 22.78 22.00
C ASP A 809 17.10 22.43 21.11
N GLU A 810 17.16 23.01 19.91
CA GLU A 810 18.22 22.78 18.91
C GLU A 810 19.63 23.05 19.45
N ALA A 811 19.78 23.95 20.43
CA ALA A 811 21.05 24.24 21.09
C ALA A 811 21.65 23.02 21.84
N TYR A 812 20.84 21.98 22.10
CA TYR A 812 21.26 20.73 22.75
C TYR A 812 21.28 19.52 21.81
N ASP A 813 21.19 19.74 20.49
CA ASP A 813 21.33 18.66 19.51
C ASP A 813 22.74 18.04 19.52
N GLU A 814 23.76 18.84 19.89
CA GLU A 814 25.10 18.39 20.20
C GLU A 814 25.51 18.84 21.60
N ILE A 815 25.96 17.92 22.44
CA ILE A 815 26.35 18.22 23.82
C ILE A 815 27.73 17.66 24.14
N ASN A 816 28.48 18.39 24.95
CA ASN A 816 29.75 17.91 25.48
C ASN A 816 29.51 16.84 26.53
N ILE A 817 30.40 15.85 26.55
CA ILE A 817 30.51 14.87 27.62
C ILE A 817 31.95 14.85 28.13
N TYR A 818 32.15 14.44 29.37
CA TYR A 818 33.49 14.18 29.91
C TYR A 818 33.57 12.76 30.43
N ILE A 819 34.62 12.03 30.01
CA ILE A 819 34.84 10.63 30.40
C ILE A 819 35.70 10.58 31.67
N PRO A 820 35.15 10.14 32.82
CA PRO A 820 35.91 10.04 34.06
C PRO A 820 37.07 9.05 33.96
N THR A 821 38.19 9.31 34.65
CA THR A 821 39.39 8.45 34.58
C THR A 821 39.18 7.04 35.15
N TRP A 822 38.23 6.88 36.06
CA TRP A 822 37.96 5.60 36.74
C TRP A 822 37.03 4.67 35.97
N VAL A 823 36.47 5.10 34.84
CA VAL A 823 35.68 4.23 33.97
C VAL A 823 36.58 3.08 33.49
N PRO A 824 36.12 1.81 33.55
CA PRO A 824 36.96 0.71 33.10
C PRO A 824 37.15 0.81 31.58
N GLU A 825 38.35 0.49 31.12
CA GLU A 825 38.60 0.34 29.69
C GLU A 825 37.84 -0.88 29.14
N GLY A 826 37.34 -0.78 27.92
CA GLY A 826 36.62 -1.88 27.30
C GLY A 826 35.65 -1.47 26.20
N ASP A 827 34.96 -2.47 25.66
CA ASP A 827 33.94 -2.33 24.64
C ASP A 827 32.56 -2.16 25.27
N TYR A 828 31.84 -1.12 24.83
CA TYR A 828 30.55 -0.73 25.37
C TYR A 828 29.56 -0.38 24.27
N GLU A 829 28.29 -0.26 24.67
CA GLU A 829 27.19 0.13 23.80
C GLU A 829 26.38 1.24 24.50
N VAL A 830 26.40 2.44 23.92
CA VAL A 830 25.64 3.60 24.42
C VAL A 830 24.27 3.61 23.77
N GLU A 831 23.21 3.69 24.56
CA GLU A 831 21.84 3.59 24.07
C GLU A 831 21.20 4.98 23.97
N PHE A 832 20.54 5.24 22.86
CA PHE A 832 19.77 6.46 22.62
C PHE A 832 18.32 6.09 22.33
N ARG A 833 17.38 6.91 22.81
CA ARG A 833 15.97 6.76 22.46
C ARG A 833 15.24 8.09 22.34
N GLN A 834 14.23 8.09 21.49
CA GLN A 834 13.37 9.22 21.15
C GLN A 834 11.93 8.76 21.25
N ILE A 835 11.12 9.47 22.03
CA ILE A 835 9.80 8.99 22.45
C ILE A 835 8.72 9.89 21.87
N ALA A 836 7.73 9.33 21.18
CA ALA A 836 6.63 10.10 20.61
C ALA A 836 5.72 10.71 21.69
N VAL A 837 5.10 11.86 21.41
CA VAL A 837 4.18 12.54 22.34
C VAL A 837 2.99 11.68 22.72
N ASN A 838 2.45 10.91 21.77
CA ASN A 838 1.32 10.00 21.98
C ASN A 838 1.74 8.59 22.41
N ALA A 839 2.99 8.38 22.82
CA ALA A 839 3.48 7.07 23.26
C ALA A 839 2.75 6.57 24.51
N PRO A 840 1.99 5.45 24.43
CA PRO A 840 1.27 4.91 25.58
C PRO A 840 2.22 4.30 26.61
N ASP A 841 3.30 3.67 26.15
CA ASP A 841 4.37 3.10 26.95
C ASP A 841 5.72 3.20 26.20
N LEU A 842 6.77 2.55 26.73
CA LEU A 842 8.12 2.56 26.17
C LEU A 842 8.57 1.20 25.63
N ASN A 843 7.65 0.26 25.45
CA ASN A 843 7.94 -1.13 25.09
C ASN A 843 8.09 -1.31 23.59
N THR A 844 7.32 -0.57 22.78
CA THR A 844 7.34 -0.67 21.32
C THR A 844 8.40 0.26 20.73
N LYS A 845 9.48 -0.35 20.25
CA LYS A 845 10.71 0.34 19.84
C LYS A 845 11.09 -0.07 18.42
N GLU A 846 11.67 0.86 17.67
CA GLU A 846 12.22 0.60 16.34
C GLU A 846 13.57 1.28 16.15
N TYR A 847 14.45 0.65 15.37
CA TYR A 847 15.76 1.20 15.08
C TYR A 847 15.65 2.46 14.18
N LEU A 848 16.34 3.54 14.58
CA LEU A 848 16.43 4.84 13.93
C LEU A 848 15.14 5.67 13.83
N ALA A 849 14.01 5.08 13.53
CA ALA A 849 12.74 5.79 13.36
C ALA A 849 11.58 4.83 13.62
N ASN A 850 10.47 5.31 14.17
CA ASN A 850 9.26 4.49 14.31
C ASN A 850 8.51 4.41 12.98
N LEU A 851 9.03 3.68 11.99
CA LEU A 851 8.41 3.52 10.68
C LEU A 851 7.16 2.63 10.73
N ASN A 852 7.14 1.66 11.63
CA ASN A 852 5.97 0.86 11.92
C ASN A 852 5.01 1.66 12.81
N ILE A 853 3.74 1.70 12.41
CA ILE A 853 2.68 2.43 13.11
C ILE A 853 2.52 2.00 14.58
N ASN A 854 2.84 0.74 14.90
CA ASN A 854 2.73 0.20 16.26
C ASN A 854 3.88 0.65 17.19
N ASN A 855 4.96 1.20 16.64
CA ASN A 855 6.11 1.66 17.41
C ASN A 855 5.97 3.14 17.77
N TYR A 856 6.33 3.49 19.00
CA TYR A 856 6.28 4.87 19.51
C TYR A 856 7.64 5.40 19.95
N VAL A 857 8.66 4.54 19.98
CA VAL A 857 10.01 4.89 20.40
C VAL A 857 11.00 4.56 19.30
N ALA A 858 11.77 5.54 18.84
CA ALA A 858 12.92 5.31 17.97
C ALA A 858 14.17 5.12 18.82
N VAL A 859 14.95 4.07 18.58
CA VAL A 859 16.18 3.75 19.32
C VAL A 859 17.39 3.68 18.41
N ARG A 860 18.55 4.01 18.94
CA ARG A 860 19.84 3.77 18.27
C ARG A 860 20.87 3.43 19.31
N ASN A 861 21.58 2.33 19.09
CA ASN A 861 22.74 1.99 19.88
C ASN A 861 24.00 2.48 19.16
N SER A 862 24.96 2.99 19.92
CA SER A 862 26.25 3.47 19.42
C SER A 862 27.36 2.64 20.06
N PRO A 863 28.06 1.79 19.29
CA PRO A 863 29.18 1.02 19.83
C PRO A 863 30.37 1.95 20.08
N VAL A 864 30.92 1.86 21.29
CA VAL A 864 32.07 2.68 21.72
C VAL A 864 33.14 1.78 22.33
N ARG A 865 34.38 2.25 22.32
CA ARG A 865 35.49 1.66 23.07
C ARG A 865 36.07 2.71 23.99
N VAL A 866 36.06 2.44 25.29
CA VAL A 866 36.75 3.28 26.28
C VAL A 866 38.20 2.86 26.36
N ILE A 867 39.10 3.81 26.11
CA ILE A 867 40.55 3.59 26.04
C ILE A 867 41.30 4.43 27.05
N GLY A 868 42.34 3.84 27.65
CA GLY A 868 43.31 4.55 28.44
C GLY A 868 44.26 5.39 27.59
N ARG A 869 45.23 6.02 28.25
CA ARG A 869 46.27 6.83 27.58
C ARG A 869 47.58 6.85 28.38
N ILE A 870 48.68 7.11 27.68
CA ILE A 870 50.03 7.35 28.19
C ILE A 870 50.52 8.73 27.71
N TYR A 871 51.15 9.52 28.59
CA TYR A 871 51.62 10.88 28.29
C TYR A 871 52.62 11.40 29.32
N GLY A 872 53.15 12.60 29.10
CA GLY A 872 53.89 13.37 30.10
C GLY A 872 55.29 12.85 30.40
N PHE A 873 55.94 12.16 29.46
CA PHE A 873 57.33 11.73 29.62
C PHE A 873 58.25 12.93 29.86
N ARG A 874 59.08 12.86 30.90
CA ARG A 874 60.05 13.92 31.20
C ARG A 874 61.25 13.41 31.96
N VAL A 875 62.41 14.03 31.73
CA VAL A 875 63.61 13.81 32.55
C VAL A 875 63.53 14.69 33.80
N THR A 876 63.59 14.04 34.96
CA THR A 876 63.40 14.63 36.30
C THR A 876 64.70 14.75 37.09
N GLY A 877 65.81 14.22 36.57
CA GLY A 877 67.11 14.42 37.20
C GLY A 877 68.24 13.75 36.45
N ILE A 878 69.45 14.26 36.62
CA ILE A 878 70.69 13.71 36.08
C ILE A 878 71.69 13.55 37.23
N ALA A 879 72.41 12.43 37.28
CA ALA A 879 73.31 12.07 38.38
C ALA A 879 74.63 12.83 38.39
N ASP A 880 75.00 13.46 37.26
CA ASP A 880 76.16 14.34 37.18
C ASP A 880 76.00 15.56 38.10
N LYS A 881 77.00 15.82 38.94
CA LYS A 881 77.03 16.96 39.86
C LYS A 881 76.89 18.31 39.15
N LEU A 882 77.28 18.39 37.87
CA LEU A 882 77.09 19.60 37.06
C LEU A 882 75.61 20.01 37.03
N TRP A 883 74.70 19.04 36.97
CA TRP A 883 73.25 19.23 36.85
C TRP A 883 72.54 19.43 38.18
N GLU A 884 73.25 19.32 39.30
CA GLU A 884 72.67 19.37 40.62
C GLU A 884 71.90 20.68 40.84
N ASN A 885 72.43 21.83 40.43
CA ASN A 885 71.75 23.13 40.57
C ASN A 885 70.59 23.34 39.58
N VAL A 886 70.45 22.49 38.58
CA VAL A 886 69.29 22.52 37.67
C VAL A 886 68.09 21.88 38.34
N PHE A 887 68.29 20.72 38.98
CA PHE A 887 67.21 19.93 39.60
C PHE A 887 67.08 20.13 41.12
N ARG A 888 68.10 20.65 41.82
CA ARG A 888 68.11 20.86 43.27
C ARG A 888 68.20 22.33 43.65
N LYS A 889 67.45 22.73 44.70
CA LYS A 889 67.44 24.11 45.23
C LYS A 889 68.80 24.56 45.75
N SER A 890 69.59 23.62 46.27
CA SER A 890 70.94 23.86 46.77
C SER A 890 71.80 22.61 46.69
N LYS A 891 73.11 22.79 46.58
CA LYS A 891 74.10 21.71 46.57
C LYS A 891 73.98 20.85 47.83
N GLY A 892 73.96 19.53 47.67
CA GLY A 892 73.82 18.54 48.74
C GLY A 892 72.42 18.38 49.31
N THR A 893 71.40 19.01 48.71
CA THR A 893 70.00 18.92 49.19
C THR A 893 69.11 18.14 48.24
N SER A 894 68.10 17.46 48.78
CA SER A 894 67.13 16.69 47.98
C SER A 894 66.01 17.56 47.40
N GLY A 895 65.80 18.78 47.90
CA GLY A 895 64.69 19.65 47.49
C GLY A 895 64.73 19.98 45.99
N HIS A 896 63.68 19.59 45.26
CA HIS A 896 63.58 19.78 43.81
C HIS A 896 63.33 21.26 43.43
N THR A 897 63.93 21.74 42.35
CA THR A 897 63.71 23.12 41.84
C THR A 897 62.36 23.30 41.15
N GLY A 898 61.80 22.21 40.64
CA GLY A 898 60.64 22.21 39.74
C GLY A 898 61.02 22.10 38.26
N ASN A 899 62.31 22.22 37.92
CA ASN A 899 62.76 22.10 36.53
C ASN A 899 62.76 20.63 36.09
N CYS A 900 62.09 20.33 34.98
CA CYS A 900 62.13 19.04 34.30
C CYS A 900 62.30 19.28 32.79
N TYR A 901 62.85 18.31 32.07
CA TYR A 901 62.93 18.38 30.60
C TYR A 901 61.80 17.55 30.01
N TYR A 902 60.83 18.24 29.40
CA TYR A 902 59.62 17.64 28.81
C TYR A 902 59.85 17.26 27.35
N VAL A 903 59.03 16.38 26.78
CA VAL A 903 59.08 16.06 25.35
C VAL A 903 59.05 17.33 24.48
N GLY A 904 58.15 18.26 24.77
CA GLY A 904 58.08 19.54 24.07
C GLY A 904 57.48 20.65 24.94
N THR A 905 57.09 21.76 24.30
CA THR A 905 56.57 22.94 24.99
C THR A 905 55.08 22.86 25.32
N ARG A 906 54.38 21.80 24.89
CA ARG A 906 52.93 21.64 25.10
C ARG A 906 52.62 20.56 26.16
N ASP A 907 51.40 20.61 26.66
CA ASP A 907 50.80 19.62 27.55
C ASP A 907 50.22 18.41 26.78
N GLU A 908 49.74 17.42 27.53
CA GLU A 908 49.12 16.21 26.99
C GLU A 908 47.82 16.48 26.21
N GLU A 909 47.26 17.68 26.32
CA GLU A 909 46.11 18.17 25.58
C GLU A 909 46.53 19.00 24.34
N GLY A 910 47.83 19.21 24.14
CA GLY A 910 48.38 20.02 23.07
C GLY A 910 48.33 21.53 23.33
N LYS A 911 48.03 21.96 24.56
CA LYS A 911 48.02 23.37 24.96
C LYS A 911 49.42 23.80 25.40
N ASP A 912 49.73 25.09 25.27
CA ASP A 912 51.03 25.61 25.70
C ASP A 912 51.22 25.43 27.20
N ARG A 913 52.35 24.83 27.61
CA ARG A 913 52.72 24.62 29.01
C ARG A 913 53.36 25.86 29.62
N GLY A 914 53.71 26.87 28.80
CA GLY A 914 54.37 28.08 29.26
C GLY A 914 55.81 27.86 29.74
N ILE A 915 56.48 26.81 29.25
CA ILE A 915 57.86 26.49 29.59
C ILE A 915 58.83 27.01 28.53
N SER A 916 60.07 27.32 28.94
CA SER A 916 61.13 27.69 28.01
C SER A 916 61.50 26.49 27.11
N PRO A 917 61.74 26.69 25.79
CA PRO A 917 62.28 25.66 24.89
C PRO A 917 63.61 25.05 25.35
N LEU A 918 64.31 25.70 26.28
CA LEU A 918 65.49 25.13 26.95
C LEU A 918 65.17 23.82 27.67
N PHE A 919 64.00 23.74 28.31
CA PHE A 919 63.57 22.62 29.13
C PHE A 919 62.80 21.55 28.32
N THR A 920 63.22 21.34 27.06
CA THR A 920 62.66 20.30 26.20
C THR A 920 63.69 19.24 25.84
N LEU A 921 63.20 18.06 25.47
CA LEU A 921 63.99 16.96 24.93
C LEU A 921 64.35 17.21 23.45
N PRO A 922 65.44 16.60 22.95
CA PRO A 922 66.43 15.86 23.71
C PRO A 922 67.36 16.78 24.52
N ILE A 923 68.03 16.19 25.51
CA ILE A 923 69.12 16.84 26.25
C ILE A 923 70.41 16.73 25.43
N LEU A 924 70.96 17.86 24.98
CA LEU A 924 72.25 17.98 24.26
C LEU A 924 72.97 19.27 24.68
N GLU A 925 74.18 19.52 24.16
CA GLU A 925 74.91 20.77 24.45
C GLU A 925 74.04 22.00 24.20
N GLY A 926 73.94 22.91 25.18
CA GLY A 926 72.97 24.01 25.15
C GLY A 926 71.76 23.82 26.07
N SER A 927 71.45 22.58 26.47
CA SER A 927 70.28 22.30 27.32
C SER A 927 70.48 22.68 28.78
N HIS A 928 71.70 22.88 29.28
CA HIS A 928 71.92 23.16 30.71
C HIS A 928 71.55 24.60 31.09
N ALA A 929 70.66 24.78 32.07
CA ALA A 929 70.09 26.09 32.43
C ALA A 929 71.09 27.15 32.94
N VAL A 930 72.16 26.74 33.62
CA VAL A 930 73.20 27.66 34.11
C VAL A 930 74.39 27.77 33.13
N TYR A 931 74.93 26.64 32.68
CA TYR A 931 76.09 26.59 31.78
C TYR A 931 75.68 26.38 30.33
N LYS A 932 75.55 27.46 29.57
CA LYS A 932 75.03 27.43 28.19
C LYS A 932 75.81 26.52 27.23
N ASN A 933 77.09 26.26 27.47
CA ASN A 933 77.92 25.37 26.64
C ASN A 933 77.91 23.90 27.09
N ARG A 934 76.98 23.54 27.99
CA ARG A 934 76.85 22.20 28.56
C ARG A 934 75.47 21.61 28.28
N GLY A 935 75.40 20.30 28.21
CA GLY A 935 74.15 19.57 28.10
C GLY A 935 74.29 18.12 27.64
N ALA A 936 75.25 17.79 26.77
CA ALA A 936 75.51 16.38 26.46
C ALA A 936 76.07 15.65 27.71
N LEU A 937 75.61 14.42 27.95
CA LEU A 937 76.02 13.63 29.11
C LEU A 937 77.32 12.87 28.83
N LYS A 938 78.12 12.62 29.86
CA LYS A 938 79.21 11.65 29.77
C LYS A 938 78.68 10.24 30.00
N THR A 939 79.25 9.26 29.31
CA THR A 939 78.90 7.86 29.51
C THR A 939 79.15 7.47 30.98
N GLY A 940 78.26 6.68 31.56
CA GLY A 940 78.27 6.30 32.98
C GLY A 940 77.43 7.21 33.90
N TYR A 941 76.93 8.37 33.43
CA TYR A 941 75.96 9.15 34.20
C TYR A 941 74.52 8.71 33.92
N THR A 942 73.72 8.59 34.97
CA THR A 942 72.31 8.20 34.90
C THR A 942 71.38 9.40 34.80
N PHE A 943 70.38 9.32 33.93
CA PHE A 943 69.21 10.20 33.98
C PHE A 943 67.99 9.44 34.53
N ARG A 944 67.16 10.17 35.26
CA ARG A 944 65.90 9.71 35.87
C ARG A 944 64.75 10.34 35.11
N PHE A 945 63.67 9.60 34.93
CA PHE A 945 62.49 10.07 34.22
C PHE A 945 61.21 9.56 34.88
N ASP A 946 60.11 10.24 34.58
CA ASP A 946 58.77 9.76 34.89
C ASP A 946 57.83 9.94 33.67
N LEU A 947 56.70 9.23 33.71
CA LEU A 947 55.58 9.36 32.77
C LEU A 947 54.27 8.96 33.45
N THR A 948 53.13 9.28 32.83
CA THR A 948 51.80 9.00 33.37
C THR A 948 50.97 8.12 32.44
N THR A 949 50.23 7.19 33.04
CA THR A 949 49.15 6.45 32.37
C THR A 949 47.80 6.72 33.04
N VAL A 950 46.72 6.63 32.26
CA VAL A 950 45.33 6.70 32.72
C VAL A 950 44.61 5.45 32.24
N GLY A 951 43.82 4.83 33.11
CA GLY A 951 43.06 3.61 32.83
C GLY A 951 43.48 2.43 33.69
N CYS A 952 43.17 1.23 33.22
CA CYS A 952 43.42 -0.05 33.87
C CYS A 952 44.85 -0.55 33.64
N TYR A 953 45.86 0.26 34.01
CA TYR A 953 47.29 -0.11 34.04
C TYR A 953 47.82 -0.25 35.48
N TYR A 954 46.92 -0.59 36.40
CA TYR A 954 47.18 -0.75 37.83
C TYR A 954 47.23 -2.22 38.29
N GLY A 955 47.09 -3.19 37.38
CA GLY A 955 47.23 -4.61 37.65
C GLY A 955 48.64 -5.01 38.05
N ASP A 956 48.76 -6.21 38.62
CA ASP A 956 50.03 -6.74 39.13
C ASP A 956 51.04 -7.08 38.04
N ASN A 957 50.54 -7.47 36.86
CA ASN A 957 51.33 -7.83 35.69
C ASN A 957 51.24 -6.75 34.59
N ASP A 958 50.78 -5.55 34.92
CA ASP A 958 50.82 -4.42 34.00
C ASP A 958 52.20 -3.74 34.07
N HIS A 959 52.74 -3.39 32.91
CA HIS A 959 54.09 -2.83 32.81
C HIS A 959 54.15 -1.67 31.81
N ILE A 960 55.19 -0.86 31.96
CA ILE A 960 55.72 -0.03 30.87
C ILE A 960 56.95 -0.74 30.31
N SER A 961 56.94 -0.99 29.00
CA SER A 961 58.10 -1.50 28.26
C SER A 961 58.73 -0.34 27.49
N ILE A 962 60.02 -0.09 27.74
CA ILE A 962 60.79 0.90 26.98
C ILE A 962 61.93 0.18 26.28
N ILE A 963 62.02 0.30 24.97
CA ILE A 963 63.05 -0.31 24.14
C ILE A 963 63.97 0.81 23.65
N PRO A 964 65.20 0.93 24.17
CA PRO A 964 66.18 1.87 23.68
C PRO A 964 66.76 1.44 22.33
N GLU A 965 66.89 2.39 21.42
CA GLU A 965 67.71 2.31 20.23
C GLU A 965 68.81 3.37 20.27
N PHE A 966 69.92 3.09 19.59
CA PHE A 966 71.10 3.96 19.65
C PHE A 966 71.49 4.45 18.26
N TYR A 967 71.82 5.73 18.18
CA TYR A 967 72.29 6.37 16.96
C TYR A 967 73.56 7.15 17.24
N TYR A 968 74.56 7.06 16.36
CA TYR A 968 75.72 7.94 16.40
C TYR A 968 75.48 9.14 15.49
N VAL A 969 75.94 10.32 15.90
CA VAL A 969 75.99 11.55 15.07
C VAL A 969 77.28 12.30 15.35
N ARG A 970 77.84 12.96 14.33
CA ARG A 970 79.03 13.81 14.50
C ARG A 970 78.67 15.11 15.23
N LYS A 971 79.69 15.77 15.81
CA LYS A 971 79.50 17.05 16.53
C LYS A 971 79.04 18.20 15.64
N ASP A 972 79.21 18.11 14.33
CA ASP A 972 78.70 19.09 13.35
C ASP A 972 77.23 18.87 12.97
N GLY A 973 76.56 17.87 13.55
CA GLY A 973 75.17 17.51 13.27
C GLY A 973 74.99 16.50 12.12
N THR A 974 76.06 16.14 11.41
CA THR A 974 75.99 15.26 10.23
C THR A 974 76.24 13.78 10.57
N GLY A 975 75.93 12.89 9.62
CA GLY A 975 76.33 11.48 9.70
C GLY A 975 75.54 10.65 10.73
N ARG A 976 74.30 11.04 11.04
CA ARG A 976 73.39 10.26 11.89
C ARG A 976 73.23 8.84 11.33
N GLN A 977 73.59 7.83 12.11
CA GLN A 977 73.47 6.41 11.72
C GLN A 977 73.12 5.53 12.93
N LYS A 978 72.39 4.44 12.71
CA LYS A 978 72.08 3.45 13.76
C LYS A 978 73.35 2.71 14.16
N VAL A 979 73.55 2.47 15.45
CA VAL A 979 74.76 1.83 15.99
C VAL A 979 74.43 0.72 16.96
N ASP A 980 75.33 -0.27 17.02
CA ASP A 980 75.36 -1.27 18.08
C ASP A 980 76.35 -0.80 19.16
N LEU A 981 75.92 -0.82 20.42
CA LEU A 981 76.77 -0.44 21.55
C LEU A 981 77.39 -1.67 22.20
N TRP A 982 78.67 -1.55 22.54
CA TRP A 982 79.46 -2.55 23.24
C TRP A 982 80.04 -1.94 24.50
N TYR A 983 80.01 -2.62 25.63
CA TYR A 983 80.41 -2.03 26.91
C TYR A 983 81.31 -2.92 27.75
N HIS A 984 82.05 -2.27 28.66
CA HIS A 984 82.72 -2.93 29.78
C HIS A 984 81.99 -2.61 31.08
N GLU A 985 81.72 -3.62 31.88
CA GLU A 985 81.15 -3.44 33.22
C GLU A 985 81.43 -4.66 34.09
N GLU A 986 81.50 -4.44 35.39
CA GLU A 986 81.58 -5.51 36.37
C GLU A 986 80.18 -6.03 36.68
N PHE A 987 79.95 -7.32 36.41
CA PHE A 987 78.76 -8.02 36.84
C PHE A 987 79.07 -9.51 37.02
N SER A 988 78.29 -10.18 37.87
CA SER A 988 78.55 -11.57 38.31
C SER A 988 79.95 -11.75 38.95
N GLY A 989 80.47 -10.71 39.62
CA GLY A 989 81.74 -10.75 40.37
C GLY A 989 83.01 -10.70 39.53
N LYS A 990 82.93 -10.31 38.24
CA LYS A 990 84.10 -10.10 37.37
C LYS A 990 83.86 -8.99 36.35
N MET A 991 84.94 -8.41 35.84
CA MET A 991 84.88 -7.49 34.72
C MET A 991 84.53 -8.23 33.42
N ASN A 992 83.49 -7.78 32.73
CA ASN A 992 83.10 -8.30 31.42
C ASN A 992 83.47 -7.28 30.35
N TYR A 993 84.20 -7.73 29.33
CA TYR A 993 84.71 -6.89 28.24
C TYR A 993 83.92 -7.10 26.96
N PHE A 994 83.79 -6.04 26.16
CA PHE A 994 83.04 -5.94 24.91
C PHE A 994 81.73 -6.75 24.94
N VAL A 995 80.84 -6.41 25.86
CA VAL A 995 79.49 -6.99 25.90
C VAL A 995 78.58 -6.18 24.99
N LYS A 996 77.95 -6.81 24.00
CA LYS A 996 76.98 -6.15 23.13
C LYS A 996 75.69 -5.86 23.92
N ILE A 997 75.15 -4.66 23.77
CA ILE A 997 73.79 -4.34 24.23
C ILE A 997 72.82 -4.97 23.23
N GLU A 998 72.30 -6.15 23.55
CA GLU A 998 71.37 -6.88 22.70
C GLU A 998 70.37 -7.70 23.53
N PRO A 999 69.25 -8.15 22.90
CA PRO A 999 68.22 -8.87 23.64
C PRO A 999 68.58 -10.28 24.11
N THR A 1000 69.76 -10.75 23.78
CA THR A 1000 70.28 -12.09 24.07
C THR A 1000 71.71 -11.98 24.62
N GLY A 1001 72.36 -13.12 24.86
CA GLY A 1001 73.77 -13.14 25.27
C GLY A 1001 74.02 -12.55 26.67
N ARG A 1002 75.27 -12.13 26.90
CA ARG A 1002 75.78 -11.75 28.24
C ARG A 1002 75.14 -10.49 28.83
N ASN A 1003 74.50 -9.65 28.01
CA ASN A 1003 73.75 -8.50 28.52
C ASN A 1003 72.59 -8.95 29.44
N ARG A 1004 72.02 -10.14 29.21
CA ARG A 1004 70.95 -10.69 30.07
C ARG A 1004 71.42 -11.08 31.47
N ASP A 1005 72.71 -11.31 31.67
CA ASP A 1005 73.31 -11.60 32.97
C ASP A 1005 73.51 -10.34 33.84
N ASN A 1006 73.18 -9.16 33.31
CA ASN A 1006 73.40 -7.85 33.94
C ASN A 1006 72.08 -7.06 34.15
N PRO A 1007 71.13 -7.58 34.95
CA PRO A 1007 69.89 -6.88 35.23
C PRO A 1007 70.17 -5.57 35.99
N LYS A 1008 69.42 -4.53 35.64
CA LYS A 1008 69.49 -3.21 36.30
C LYS A 1008 68.38 -3.10 37.32
N PHE A 1009 68.65 -2.36 38.39
CA PHE A 1009 67.74 -2.24 39.54
C PHE A 1009 67.57 -0.79 39.94
N MET A 1010 66.41 -0.46 40.49
CA MET A 1010 66.18 0.82 41.15
C MET A 1010 65.28 0.65 42.38
N LYS A 1011 65.21 1.70 43.19
CA LYS A 1011 64.23 1.85 44.28
C LYS A 1011 63.52 3.19 44.16
N LEU A 1012 62.26 3.27 44.59
CA LEU A 1012 61.49 4.53 44.57
C LEU A 1012 62.01 5.54 45.60
N GLY A 1013 62.49 5.06 46.75
CA GLY A 1013 63.01 5.87 47.86
C GLY A 1013 64.36 6.55 47.65
N ASP A 1014 64.88 6.61 46.42
CA ASP A 1014 66.04 7.46 46.14
C ASP A 1014 65.64 8.94 46.35
N ILE A 1015 66.36 9.63 47.24
CA ILE A 1015 66.11 11.04 47.59
C ILE A 1015 66.14 11.98 46.38
N TYR A 1016 66.84 11.59 45.31
CA TYR A 1016 66.93 12.36 44.07
C TYR A 1016 65.78 12.10 43.10
N ARG A 1017 64.83 11.21 43.41
CA ARG A 1017 63.60 11.04 42.62
C ARG A 1017 62.48 11.97 43.06
N ASN A 1018 62.49 12.41 44.32
CA ASN A 1018 61.43 13.21 44.93
C ASN A 1018 60.03 12.64 44.73
N VAL A 1019 59.87 11.31 44.77
CA VAL A 1019 58.55 10.69 44.77
C VAL A 1019 57.79 11.23 46.00
N PRO A 1020 56.61 11.84 45.83
CA PRO A 1020 55.87 12.39 46.96
C PRO A 1020 55.52 11.32 48.00
N GLU A 1021 55.62 11.69 49.27
CA GLU A 1021 55.37 10.79 50.41
C GLU A 1021 53.95 10.21 50.39
N GLU A 1022 52.98 11.07 50.04
CA GLU A 1022 51.57 10.70 49.92
C GLU A 1022 51.35 9.65 48.81
N GLU A 1023 52.05 9.78 47.68
CA GLU A 1023 51.96 8.79 46.59
C GLU A 1023 52.45 7.42 47.04
N ILE A 1024 53.58 7.35 47.75
CA ILE A 1024 54.13 6.10 48.29
C ILE A 1024 53.15 5.47 49.27
N THR A 1025 52.67 6.26 50.23
CA THR A 1025 51.79 5.79 51.30
C THR A 1025 50.45 5.29 50.76
N ASN A 1026 49.82 6.06 49.88
CA ASN A 1026 48.53 5.70 49.28
C ASN A 1026 48.65 4.47 48.39
N THR A 1027 49.71 4.37 47.58
CA THR A 1027 49.95 3.22 46.71
C THR A 1027 50.20 1.96 47.54
N ALA A 1028 51.06 2.04 48.55
CA ALA A 1028 51.37 0.90 49.41
C ALA A 1028 50.10 0.39 50.12
N ARG A 1029 49.25 1.30 50.61
CA ARG A 1029 47.96 0.95 51.22
C ARG A 1029 47.05 0.20 50.24
N ILE A 1030 46.86 0.70 49.02
CA ILE A 1030 45.99 0.07 48.01
C ILE A 1030 46.53 -1.31 47.61
N LEU A 1031 47.85 -1.45 47.48
CA LEU A 1031 48.50 -2.72 47.15
C LEU A 1031 48.61 -3.71 48.34
N GLY A 1032 48.19 -3.31 49.55
CA GLY A 1032 48.35 -4.13 50.76
C GLY A 1032 49.82 -4.35 51.17
N LEU A 1033 50.69 -3.39 50.87
CA LEU A 1033 52.13 -3.42 51.16
C LEU A 1033 52.50 -2.47 52.31
N ASN A 1034 53.60 -2.77 53.00
CA ASN A 1034 54.20 -1.81 53.93
C ASN A 1034 54.90 -0.67 53.14
N ALA A 1035 54.63 0.59 53.52
CA ALA A 1035 55.12 1.77 52.80
C ALA A 1035 56.65 1.90 52.78
N ASP A 1036 57.33 1.62 53.90
CA ASP A 1036 58.79 1.68 53.97
C ASP A 1036 59.46 0.56 53.17
N MET A 1037 58.86 -0.63 53.18
CA MET A 1037 59.30 -1.73 52.32
C MET A 1037 59.08 -1.39 50.86
N PHE A 1038 57.92 -0.86 50.48
CA PHE A 1038 57.63 -0.46 49.10
C PHE A 1038 58.59 0.61 48.60
N ARG A 1039 58.85 1.64 49.41
CA ARG A 1039 59.81 2.71 49.14
C ARG A 1039 61.21 2.18 48.88
N ASN A 1040 61.72 1.35 49.78
CA ASN A 1040 63.13 0.96 49.82
C ASN A 1040 63.43 -0.35 49.07
N ARG A 1041 62.42 -1.01 48.52
CA ARG A 1041 62.60 -2.24 47.74
C ARG A 1041 63.47 -1.96 46.51
N LEU A 1042 64.59 -2.65 46.44
CA LEU A 1042 65.41 -2.70 45.24
C LEU A 1042 64.78 -3.70 44.26
N SER A 1043 64.24 -3.19 43.16
CA SER A 1043 63.48 -3.97 42.18
C SER A 1043 64.13 -3.89 40.80
N PRO A 1044 64.12 -4.99 40.02
CA PRO A 1044 64.68 -4.99 38.68
C PRO A 1044 63.87 -4.07 37.77
N ILE A 1045 64.54 -3.44 36.81
CA ILE A 1045 63.96 -2.61 35.75
C ILE A 1045 64.37 -3.07 34.35
N GLY A 1046 64.80 -4.33 34.23
CA GLY A 1046 65.22 -4.92 32.96
C GLY A 1046 66.73 -4.79 32.71
N TRP A 1047 67.10 -4.47 31.49
CA TRP A 1047 68.48 -4.46 30.97
C TRP A 1047 68.73 -3.22 30.11
N LEU A 1048 69.95 -3.07 29.59
CA LEU A 1048 70.32 -1.89 28.80
C LEU A 1048 69.59 -1.79 27.45
N ASP A 1049 69.07 -2.88 26.91
CA ASP A 1049 68.28 -2.95 25.65
C ASP A 1049 66.75 -2.96 25.88
N ARG A 1050 66.29 -3.11 27.13
CA ARG A 1050 64.86 -3.10 27.46
C ARG A 1050 64.65 -2.74 28.93
N ILE A 1051 64.02 -1.59 29.16
CA ILE A 1051 63.55 -1.19 30.49
C ILE A 1051 62.13 -1.74 30.67
N VAL A 1052 61.87 -2.36 31.82
CA VAL A 1052 60.54 -2.86 32.19
C VAL A 1052 60.18 -2.28 33.56
N LEU A 1053 59.22 -1.36 33.59
CA LEU A 1053 58.69 -0.79 34.82
C LEU A 1053 57.48 -1.61 35.27
N SER A 1054 57.54 -2.14 36.49
CA SER A 1054 56.50 -2.98 37.09
C SER A 1054 55.72 -2.20 38.16
N LYS A 1055 54.81 -2.87 38.88
CA LYS A 1055 54.12 -2.29 40.04
C LYS A 1055 55.05 -1.69 41.11
N TYR A 1056 56.32 -2.11 41.18
CA TYR A 1056 57.30 -1.56 42.12
C TYR A 1056 57.92 -0.23 41.68
N GLN A 1057 57.66 0.20 40.45
CA GLN A 1057 58.09 1.48 39.90
C GLN A 1057 56.91 2.43 39.63
N ARG A 1058 55.72 2.09 40.15
CA ARG A 1058 54.46 2.77 39.86
C ARG A 1058 53.82 3.32 41.13
N THR A 1059 53.31 4.55 41.09
CA THR A 1059 52.45 5.12 42.14
C THR A 1059 51.07 5.48 41.60
N PHE A 1060 50.09 5.59 42.49
CA PHE A 1060 48.71 5.98 42.20
C PHE A 1060 48.48 7.46 42.53
N THR A 1061 47.91 8.20 41.59
CA THR A 1061 47.93 9.67 41.57
C THR A 1061 46.62 10.31 41.09
N GLY A 1062 45.55 9.51 40.93
CA GLY A 1062 44.25 10.02 40.49
C GLY A 1062 43.63 11.02 41.48
N ASN A 1063 42.95 12.04 40.95
CA ASN A 1063 42.36 13.09 41.77
C ASN A 1063 41.09 12.61 42.49
N THR A 1064 41.12 12.62 43.83
CA THR A 1064 39.99 12.21 44.69
C THR A 1064 39.25 13.39 45.32
N GLU A 1065 39.56 14.63 44.92
CA GLU A 1065 38.84 15.82 45.37
C GLU A 1065 37.47 15.91 44.71
N ASN A 1066 36.45 16.32 45.48
CA ASN A 1066 35.09 16.58 45.01
C ASN A 1066 34.48 15.43 44.20
N LEU A 1067 34.63 14.18 44.63
CA LEU A 1067 34.04 13.04 43.93
C LEU A 1067 32.51 13.03 44.02
N PRO A 1068 31.79 12.58 42.95
CA PRO A 1068 30.37 12.34 43.02
C PRO A 1068 30.00 11.32 44.12
N PRO A 1069 28.82 11.44 44.75
CA PRO A 1069 28.36 10.49 45.75
C PRO A 1069 28.35 9.05 45.22
N GLY A 1070 28.90 8.10 45.99
CA GLY A 1070 28.94 6.68 45.63
C GLY A 1070 30.15 6.23 44.81
N VAL A 1071 30.99 7.15 44.32
CA VAL A 1071 32.23 6.82 43.60
C VAL A 1071 33.32 6.36 44.59
N ASN A 1072 33.97 5.23 44.32
CA ASN A 1072 35.01 4.68 45.17
C ASN A 1072 36.35 5.44 44.99
N ALA A 1073 36.82 6.10 46.06
CA ALA A 1073 38.03 6.91 46.03
C ALA A 1073 39.31 6.13 45.67
N ASP A 1074 39.46 4.89 46.14
CA ASP A 1074 40.63 4.05 45.82
C ASP A 1074 40.67 3.69 44.33
N ARG A 1075 39.50 3.43 43.73
CA ARG A 1075 39.37 3.19 42.29
C ARG A 1075 39.76 4.43 41.47
N VAL A 1076 39.39 5.62 41.94
CA VAL A 1076 39.79 6.87 41.28
C VAL A 1076 41.29 7.09 41.43
N LEU A 1077 41.83 6.94 42.64
CA LEU A 1077 43.25 7.14 42.91
C LEU A 1077 44.13 6.23 42.06
N GLN A 1078 43.78 4.94 41.98
CA GLN A 1078 44.52 3.97 41.17
C GLN A 1078 44.29 4.13 39.67
N SER A 1079 43.30 4.90 39.20
CA SER A 1079 42.99 5.07 37.77
C SER A 1079 43.99 5.93 36.99
N VAL A 1080 44.85 6.68 37.70
CA VAL A 1080 45.95 7.44 37.12
C VAL A 1080 47.24 6.99 37.79
N GLN A 1081 48.19 6.52 37.00
CA GLN A 1081 49.44 5.95 37.50
C GLN A 1081 50.63 6.76 37.03
N ARG A 1082 51.58 7.02 37.93
CA ARG A 1082 52.87 7.60 37.57
C ARG A 1082 53.95 6.53 37.65
N TRP A 1083 54.75 6.46 36.60
CA TRP A 1083 55.79 5.46 36.45
C TRP A 1083 57.15 6.12 36.50
N TYR A 1084 58.06 5.56 37.29
CA TYR A 1084 59.40 6.11 37.52
C TYR A 1084 60.45 5.18 36.96
N GLY A 1085 61.36 5.71 36.14
CA GLY A 1085 62.46 4.96 35.56
C GLY A 1085 63.80 5.65 35.73
N GLU A 1086 64.87 4.95 35.38
CA GLU A 1086 66.19 5.52 35.17
C GLU A 1086 66.93 4.75 34.09
N TYR A 1087 67.86 5.44 33.43
CA TYR A 1087 68.65 4.85 32.37
C TYR A 1087 70.02 5.52 32.27
N TYR A 1088 71.01 4.75 31.84
CA TYR A 1088 72.36 5.21 31.57
C TYR A 1088 72.99 4.34 30.48
N ILE A 1089 73.98 4.90 29.79
CA ILE A 1089 74.94 4.11 29.01
C ILE A 1089 76.14 3.81 29.92
N PRO A 1090 76.67 2.58 29.99
CA PRO A 1090 77.82 2.25 30.85
C PRO A 1090 79.03 3.17 30.63
N ASN A 1091 79.88 3.33 31.66
CA ASN A 1091 81.03 4.24 31.64
C ASN A 1091 81.97 3.98 30.44
N ASP A 1092 82.33 2.71 30.23
CA ASP A 1092 83.19 2.30 29.11
C ASP A 1092 82.33 1.71 28.00
N VAL A 1093 81.98 2.55 27.01
CA VAL A 1093 81.17 2.14 25.85
C VAL A 1093 81.91 2.39 24.54
N TYR A 1094 81.57 1.60 23.53
CA TYR A 1094 82.10 1.65 22.18
C TYR A 1094 80.94 1.51 21.18
N ALA A 1095 80.84 2.44 20.22
CA ALA A 1095 79.80 2.44 19.21
C ALA A 1095 80.34 1.88 17.88
N ALA A 1096 79.76 0.79 17.39
CA ALA A 1096 80.04 0.25 16.07
C ALA A 1096 78.86 0.51 15.12
N PRO A 1097 79.09 0.67 13.81
CA PRO A 1097 77.99 0.68 12.84
C PRO A 1097 77.07 -0.53 13.05
N ALA A 1098 75.75 -0.31 13.03
CA ALA A 1098 74.79 -1.39 13.30
C ALA A 1098 75.02 -2.60 12.38
N GLY A 1099 75.04 -3.80 12.96
CA GLY A 1099 75.28 -5.05 12.23
C GLY A 1099 76.75 -5.35 11.92
N PHE A 1100 77.70 -4.49 12.29
CA PHE A 1100 79.13 -4.79 12.18
C PHE A 1100 79.51 -5.94 13.13
N ASP A 1101 80.14 -7.00 12.59
CA ASP A 1101 80.54 -8.17 13.37
C ASP A 1101 81.86 -7.93 14.12
N VAL A 1102 81.75 -7.24 15.26
CA VAL A 1102 82.86 -6.95 16.17
C VAL A 1102 83.53 -8.23 16.69
N ALA A 1103 82.75 -9.27 16.94
CA ALA A 1103 83.27 -10.53 17.47
C ALA A 1103 84.17 -11.23 16.45
N GLU A 1104 83.73 -11.31 15.19
CA GLU A 1104 84.51 -11.87 14.10
C GLU A 1104 85.73 -11.02 13.76
N TYR A 1105 85.62 -9.69 13.80
CA TYR A 1105 86.77 -8.81 13.66
C TYR A 1105 87.84 -9.12 14.72
N GLY A 1106 87.43 -9.24 16.00
CA GLY A 1106 88.32 -9.56 17.11
C GLY A 1106 89.02 -10.92 16.93
N ARG A 1107 88.31 -11.94 16.42
CA ARG A 1107 88.91 -13.25 16.10
C ARG A 1107 89.99 -13.16 15.02
N LYS A 1108 89.81 -12.30 14.02
CA LYS A 1108 90.72 -12.16 12.87
C LYS A 1108 91.93 -11.26 13.13
N ASN A 1109 91.87 -10.38 14.12
CA ASN A 1109 92.87 -9.31 14.34
C ASN A 1109 93.56 -9.36 15.72
N ASN A 1110 93.75 -10.57 16.28
CA ASN A 1110 94.43 -10.80 17.58
C ASN A 1110 93.75 -10.11 18.79
N GLY A 1111 92.42 -10.04 18.79
CA GLY A 1111 91.63 -9.48 19.90
C GLY A 1111 91.12 -8.06 19.64
N LEU A 1112 90.57 -7.45 20.69
CA LEU A 1112 90.00 -6.10 20.66
C LEU A 1112 90.65 -5.25 21.75
N THR A 1113 91.00 -4.02 21.41
CA THR A 1113 91.68 -3.04 22.26
C THR A 1113 90.84 -1.80 22.53
N GLY A 1114 89.71 -1.62 21.84
CA GLY A 1114 88.88 -0.41 21.87
C GLY A 1114 89.46 0.74 21.06
N ARG A 1115 90.57 0.51 20.36
CA ARG A 1115 91.27 1.51 19.53
C ARG A 1115 91.08 1.27 18.02
N GLU A 1116 90.35 0.23 17.65
CA GLU A 1116 90.08 -0.13 16.27
C GLU A 1116 89.40 1.03 15.51
N SER A 1117 89.70 1.18 14.23
CA SER A 1117 89.25 2.31 13.40
C SER A 1117 87.77 2.27 13.05
N PHE A 1118 87.09 1.13 13.23
CA PHE A 1118 85.64 1.00 12.99
C PHE A 1118 84.79 1.54 14.14
N TRP A 1119 85.38 1.75 15.33
CA TRP A 1119 84.67 2.39 16.44
C TRP A 1119 84.41 3.86 16.10
N LEU A 1120 83.14 4.25 16.15
CA LEU A 1120 82.71 5.62 15.92
C LEU A 1120 83.05 6.48 17.15
N LYS A 1121 83.86 7.51 16.95
CA LYS A 1121 84.43 8.43 17.95
C LYS A 1121 84.16 9.88 17.54
N ASP A 1122 84.51 10.85 18.39
CA ASP A 1122 84.37 12.28 18.10
C ASP A 1122 82.94 12.73 17.75
N GLY A 1123 81.95 12.19 18.46
CA GLY A 1123 80.53 12.45 18.21
C GLY A 1123 79.66 12.27 19.45
N TYR A 1124 78.38 12.05 19.21
CA TYR A 1124 77.38 11.76 20.22
C TYR A 1124 76.66 10.44 19.94
N ILE A 1125 76.30 9.73 21.01
CA ILE A 1125 75.32 8.65 21.01
C ILE A 1125 73.97 9.24 21.43
N ILE A 1126 72.99 9.18 20.55
CA ILE A 1126 71.59 9.54 20.83
C ILE A 1126 70.89 8.30 21.38
N VAL A 1127 70.27 8.43 22.55
CA VAL A 1127 69.37 7.43 23.12
C VAL A 1127 67.95 7.72 22.64
N ASN A 1128 67.39 6.82 21.84
CA ASN A 1128 66.02 6.89 21.34
C ASN A 1128 65.13 5.86 22.06
N PHE A 1129 63.98 6.26 22.61
CA PHE A 1129 63.08 5.39 23.35
C PHE A 1129 61.79 5.11 22.58
N ARG A 1130 61.48 3.83 22.38
CA ARG A 1130 60.12 3.36 22.10
C ARG A 1130 59.44 3.00 23.42
N ILE A 1131 58.30 3.62 23.73
CA ILE A 1131 57.60 3.48 25.01
C ILE A 1131 56.20 2.90 24.77
N GLU A 1132 55.91 1.76 25.39
CA GLU A 1132 54.68 1.00 25.18
C GLU A 1132 54.10 0.48 26.50
N THR A 1133 52.77 0.36 26.58
CA THR A 1133 52.09 -0.24 27.73
C THR A 1133 51.83 -1.72 27.51
N ILE A 1134 52.01 -2.50 28.57
CA ILE A 1134 51.81 -3.95 28.59
C ILE A 1134 50.73 -4.26 29.61
N LYS A 1135 49.74 -5.07 29.22
CA LYS A 1135 48.71 -5.58 30.15
C LYS A 1135 48.88 -7.06 30.39
N ASN A 1136 48.61 -7.49 31.62
CA ASN A 1136 48.62 -8.92 32.01
C ASN A 1136 49.92 -9.68 31.71
N GLY A 1137 51.05 -8.98 31.55
CA GLY A 1137 52.35 -9.57 31.22
C GLY A 1137 52.50 -10.01 29.75
N ASP A 1138 51.59 -9.65 28.85
CA ASP A 1138 51.69 -9.96 27.43
C ASP A 1138 52.59 -8.97 26.70
N PHE A 1139 53.89 -9.26 26.69
CA PHE A 1139 54.91 -8.44 26.03
C PHE A 1139 54.93 -8.57 24.50
N ASP A 1140 54.20 -9.54 23.93
CA ASP A 1140 54.10 -9.75 22.49
C ASP A 1140 52.96 -8.93 21.88
N SER A 1141 51.97 -8.53 22.70
CA SER A 1141 50.83 -7.70 22.31
C SER A 1141 50.73 -6.40 23.14
N PRO A 1142 51.65 -5.43 22.96
CA PRO A 1142 51.54 -4.12 23.60
C PRO A 1142 50.22 -3.41 23.24
N VAL A 1143 49.66 -2.67 24.20
CA VAL A 1143 48.31 -2.08 24.08
C VAL A 1143 48.37 -0.66 23.52
N LEU A 1144 49.08 0.24 24.23
CA LEU A 1144 49.26 1.63 23.83
C LEU A 1144 50.72 1.90 23.48
N SER A 1145 50.94 2.85 22.58
CA SER A 1145 52.27 3.37 22.28
C SER A 1145 52.30 4.89 22.45
N TYR A 1146 53.40 5.39 23.00
CA TYR A 1146 53.60 6.83 23.20
C TYR A 1146 53.69 7.59 21.86
N TRP A 1147 54.32 7.00 20.85
CA TRP A 1147 54.47 7.61 19.53
C TRP A 1147 54.36 6.64 18.34
N GLY A 1148 54.26 5.32 18.59
CA GLY A 1148 54.16 4.30 17.54
C GLY A 1148 52.73 3.94 17.14
N ALA A 1149 51.70 4.57 17.73
CA ALA A 1149 50.30 4.31 17.39
C ALA A 1149 49.90 4.99 16.07
N GLN A 1150 48.94 4.41 15.36
CA GLN A 1150 48.55 4.89 14.03
C GLN A 1150 47.94 6.30 14.02
N TYR A 1151 47.20 6.68 15.06
CA TYR A 1151 46.35 7.88 15.05
C TYR A 1151 46.75 8.95 16.07
N CYS A 1152 47.68 8.64 16.99
CA CYS A 1152 48.11 9.57 18.03
C CYS A 1152 49.61 9.42 18.30
N ASN A 1153 50.36 10.48 18.01
CA ASN A 1153 51.78 10.61 18.34
C ASN A 1153 51.96 11.65 19.45
N MET A 1154 52.34 11.23 20.65
CA MET A 1154 52.49 12.14 21.78
C MET A 1154 53.73 13.03 21.68
N PHE A 1155 54.76 12.64 20.92
CA PHE A 1155 55.89 13.55 20.66
C PHE A 1155 55.43 14.77 19.87
N GLU A 1156 54.69 14.54 18.78
CA GLU A 1156 54.10 15.62 18.00
C GLU A 1156 53.10 16.45 18.82
N ARG A 1157 52.20 15.78 19.56
CA ARG A 1157 51.16 16.43 20.36
C ARG A 1157 51.73 17.34 21.45
N GLU A 1158 52.73 16.86 22.19
CA GLU A 1158 53.41 17.62 23.25
C GLU A 1158 54.39 18.66 22.70
N GLY A 1159 54.49 18.81 21.37
CA GLY A 1159 55.25 19.86 20.72
C GLY A 1159 56.76 19.59 20.67
N PHE A 1160 57.15 18.33 20.43
CA PHE A 1160 58.54 17.96 20.16
C PHE A 1160 59.06 18.72 18.94
N SER A 1161 60.32 19.15 19.01
CA SER A 1161 60.98 19.81 17.88
C SER A 1161 61.89 18.82 17.17
N HIS A 1162 61.64 18.58 15.89
CA HIS A 1162 62.45 17.69 15.05
C HIS A 1162 63.80 18.29 14.62
N THR A 1163 64.12 19.50 15.07
CA THR A 1163 65.42 20.13 14.88
C THR A 1163 65.84 20.85 16.15
N LYS A 1164 67.09 20.69 16.58
CA LYS A 1164 67.62 21.46 17.70
C LYS A 1164 69.03 21.94 17.39
N THR A 1165 69.28 23.22 17.60
CA THR A 1165 70.62 23.81 17.42
C THR A 1165 71.31 23.89 18.76
N ASP A 1166 72.54 23.38 18.81
CA ASP A 1166 73.35 23.38 20.03
C ASP A 1166 73.99 24.76 20.28
N TYR A 1167 74.74 24.85 21.38
CA TYR A 1167 75.47 26.08 21.73
C TYR A 1167 76.54 26.48 20.69
N TYR A 1168 77.11 25.53 19.96
CA TYR A 1168 78.19 25.75 19.00
C TYR A 1168 77.68 26.10 17.59
N GLY A 1169 76.35 26.14 17.39
CA GLY A 1169 75.70 26.46 16.13
C GLY A 1169 75.48 25.25 15.21
N ALA A 1170 75.73 24.03 15.68
CA ALA A 1170 75.42 22.80 14.95
C ALA A 1170 73.93 22.46 15.10
N THR A 1171 73.26 22.20 13.97
CA THR A 1171 71.85 21.80 13.95
C THR A 1171 71.73 20.29 13.80
N PHE A 1172 70.97 19.67 14.71
CA PHE A 1172 70.74 18.23 14.74
C PHE A 1172 69.33 17.91 14.25
N GLU A 1173 69.22 16.97 13.31
CA GLU A 1173 67.95 16.36 12.92
C GLU A 1173 67.52 15.31 13.95
N LEU A 1174 66.32 15.48 14.48
CA LEU A 1174 65.77 14.69 15.58
C LEU A 1174 64.59 13.83 15.12
N LYS A 1175 64.39 12.70 15.81
CA LYS A 1175 63.28 11.77 15.59
C LYS A 1175 62.51 11.57 16.88
N ASP A 1176 61.24 11.21 16.75
CA ASP A 1176 60.41 10.84 17.89
C ASP A 1176 61.09 9.73 18.70
N GLY A 1177 61.07 9.87 20.02
CA GLY A 1177 61.83 9.02 20.92
C GLY A 1177 63.22 9.53 21.28
N ASP A 1178 63.83 10.51 20.60
CA ASP A 1178 65.17 11.01 20.98
C ASP A 1178 65.13 11.73 22.34
N ILE A 1179 65.83 11.19 23.36
CA ILE A 1179 65.74 11.69 24.75
C ILE A 1179 67.02 12.42 25.19
N VAL A 1180 68.20 11.82 25.01
CA VAL A 1180 69.47 12.34 25.55
C VAL A 1180 70.64 12.02 24.62
N PHE A 1181 71.60 12.93 24.54
CA PHE A 1181 72.88 12.78 23.84
C PHE A 1181 73.98 12.47 24.85
N TYR A 1182 74.79 11.45 24.56
CA TYR A 1182 76.01 11.09 25.30
C TYR A 1182 77.26 11.34 24.45
N ASP A 1183 78.30 11.98 24.98
CA ASP A 1183 79.60 12.10 24.30
C ASP A 1183 80.22 10.71 24.11
N THR A 1184 80.76 10.41 22.92
CA THR A 1184 81.49 9.16 22.67
C THR A 1184 82.85 9.11 23.39
N ASP A 1185 83.44 10.28 23.68
CA ASP A 1185 84.84 10.39 24.12
C ASP A 1185 84.99 10.87 25.56
N LYS A 1186 83.89 11.07 26.30
CA LYS A 1186 83.91 11.54 27.69
C LYS A 1186 83.21 10.54 28.60
N ARG A 1187 83.83 10.20 29.72
CA ARG A 1187 83.32 9.21 30.68
C ARG A 1187 83.13 9.85 32.04
N SER A 1188 82.15 9.37 32.83
CA SER A 1188 81.90 9.88 34.18
C SER A 1188 83.10 9.66 35.10
N SER A 1189 83.84 8.56 34.91
CA SER A 1189 85.12 8.29 35.60
C SER A 1189 86.20 9.37 35.41
N ASP A 1190 86.14 10.19 34.36
CA ASP A 1190 87.09 11.29 34.16
C ASP A 1190 86.91 12.42 35.18
N ASP A 1191 85.72 12.55 35.80
CA ASP A 1191 85.41 13.58 36.79
C ASP A 1191 85.82 13.22 38.22
N TYR A 1192 86.20 11.96 38.47
CA TYR A 1192 86.55 11.45 39.80
C TYR A 1192 88.03 11.06 39.93
N ARG A 1193 88.88 11.38 38.94
CA ARG A 1193 90.33 11.18 39.06
C ARG A 1193 90.90 12.11 40.13
N THR A 1194 91.24 11.55 41.27
CA THR A 1194 92.11 12.18 42.26
C THR A 1194 93.49 12.40 41.64
N GLY A 1195 93.92 13.66 41.55
CA GLY A 1195 95.29 13.99 41.22
C GLY A 1195 96.22 13.44 42.29
N GLY A 1196 96.97 12.38 41.96
CA GLY A 1196 98.27 12.18 42.56
C GLY A 1196 99.19 13.24 41.96
N THR A 1197 99.53 14.27 42.74
CA THR A 1197 100.83 14.91 42.56
C THR A 1197 101.90 13.86 42.81
N HIS A 1198 102.96 13.89 42.01
CA HIS A 1198 104.19 13.08 42.12
C HIS A 1198 104.47 12.44 43.48
#